data_AF-A0A381QCY2-F1
#
_entry.id   AF-A0A381QCY2-F1
#
_cell.length_a   1.000
_cell.length_b   1.000
_cell.length_c   1.000
_cell.angle_alpha   90.00
_cell.angle_beta   90.00
_cell.angle_gamma   90.00
#
_symmetry.space_group_name_H-M   'P 1'
#
loop_
_entity.id
_entity.type
_entity.pdbx_description
1 polymer ?
#
loop_
_entity_poly.entity_id
_entity_poly.type
_entity_poly.pdbx_seq_one_letter_code
_entity_poly.pdbx_strand_id
1 'polypeptide(L)'
;VYTHDGGESLLDSVQYYVEDLAGCKDTTWVYINIIPINDPPVGVDDNYSLGECDTLVVDAAHGILVNDSDPDSDDLKIYIVSDPLNPLIGTLLLNDDGSFTYTHDCSNAANSVCFNYVLRDEENWSDTTQVCFEIINTPPVTQSEIYYVLEGEVLTTDLTDGVLSNDFDDDPFDILSIIVEDLPTNGAFVWTDDGTFSYDHDCSDDPNTDFFTYYVTDGEDTTAVLDTAKIVIQNVCPEGNDDLYSGVDEGGTLNIDAFNGVLNNDNDQNSCDVLEIKIYETTDFGGLVLYTDGSFDYTHDDSENFIDQFTYLLWDGECPNWDTVTVNIRITPVPDTPPVAVNDSFPCIDEGSFLQTLTYDEGVLFNDYDLDTGSTLSSIIVTYPINGTLILNPNGTFMYTHDGGESTSDSFTYYVRDDTGLTSDTATVSLCINPINDCPIPVDDIFNINEGDIIDSTLIFNDFDIEDDKLKINIASLPTIGGLNWNNDGTFVYTAPDDVDKPGPEIITFDYALSDDGFNLCDSTATVTIIINYENDCPIALDDSIIIDGSEPISRIISVLDNDSDVDSEIDTTSVIIISGPSFGEAIANIDGTITYNYEVSPISFDTITYSVSDYEGCEVLAKIYVYIEHVRTPNYKLPNYFTPNGDDFNDYFVIKHENILEKDMSFEVIIYDRYQRIVYEGVIKSSDKIWSGISSSTSQIVKTDFYYYEITPVEYFDTPFMRRRDKLVGTLYLEKER
;
A
#
# COMPACT_ATOMS: atom_id res chain seq x y z
N VAL A 1 78.96 -55.27 -144.06
CA VAL A 1 78.83 -54.38 -142.89
C VAL A 1 78.03 -55.16 -141.87
N TYR A 2 78.57 -55.34 -140.67
CA TYR A 2 77.94 -56.02 -139.55
C TYR A 2 77.66 -54.98 -138.46
N THR A 3 76.52 -55.10 -137.79
CA THR A 3 76.10 -54.26 -136.66
C THR A 3 75.58 -55.20 -135.59
N HIS A 4 76.16 -55.14 -134.39
CA HIS A 4 75.77 -55.96 -133.24
C HIS A 4 74.37 -55.58 -132.75
N ASP A 5 73.62 -56.55 -132.19
CA ASP A 5 72.23 -56.38 -131.76
C ASP A 5 72.06 -55.68 -130.41
N GLY A 6 73.18 -55.42 -129.70
CA GLY A 6 73.19 -54.75 -128.41
C GLY A 6 72.88 -55.67 -127.23
N GLY A 7 72.92 -56.99 -127.41
CA GLY A 7 72.80 -57.96 -126.31
C GLY A 7 74.15 -58.40 -125.73
N GLU A 8 74.20 -58.70 -124.44
CA GLU A 8 75.42 -59.08 -123.70
C GLU A 8 75.95 -60.52 -124.00
N SER A 9 75.80 -61.01 -125.24
CA SER A 9 76.23 -62.35 -125.63
C SER A 9 77.64 -62.36 -126.23
N LEU A 10 78.49 -63.28 -125.77
CA LEU A 10 79.93 -63.28 -126.07
C LEU A 10 80.31 -63.67 -127.52
N LEU A 11 79.36 -64.07 -128.37
CA LEU A 11 79.62 -64.58 -129.73
C LEU A 11 78.48 -64.30 -130.71
N ASP A 12 78.80 -63.71 -131.88
CA ASP A 12 77.85 -63.50 -132.98
C ASP A 12 78.43 -63.96 -134.35
N SER A 13 77.61 -64.11 -135.40
CA SER A 13 78.05 -64.63 -136.71
C SER A 13 77.25 -64.16 -137.93
N VAL A 14 77.88 -64.09 -139.10
CA VAL A 14 77.24 -63.74 -140.38
C VAL A 14 77.73 -64.59 -141.57
N GLN A 15 76.83 -65.00 -142.48
CA GLN A 15 77.15 -65.78 -143.69
C GLN A 15 77.26 -64.87 -144.91
N TYR A 16 78.21 -65.17 -145.80
CA TYR A 16 78.31 -64.54 -147.11
C TYR A 16 78.52 -65.57 -148.22
N TYR A 17 78.35 -65.16 -149.48
CA TYR A 17 78.67 -65.97 -150.64
C TYR A 17 79.48 -65.23 -151.68
N VAL A 18 80.22 -65.98 -152.49
CA VAL A 18 80.98 -65.53 -153.64
C VAL A 18 80.42 -66.18 -154.89
N GLU A 19 80.11 -65.36 -155.91
CA GLU A 19 79.57 -65.78 -157.21
C GLU A 19 80.62 -65.55 -158.30
N ASP A 20 80.82 -66.52 -159.17
CA ASP A 20 81.64 -66.32 -160.38
C ASP A 20 80.88 -65.55 -161.48
N LEU A 21 81.61 -65.09 -162.50
CA LEU A 21 81.05 -64.31 -163.62
C LEU A 21 80.09 -65.11 -164.52
N ALA A 22 79.98 -66.43 -164.33
CA ALA A 22 79.02 -67.30 -165.01
C ALA A 22 77.75 -67.54 -164.16
N GLY A 23 77.70 -67.05 -162.92
CA GLY A 23 76.55 -67.13 -162.03
C GLY A 23 76.56 -68.29 -161.03
N CYS A 24 77.70 -68.96 -160.80
CA CYS A 24 77.83 -70.01 -159.78
C CYS A 24 78.26 -69.42 -158.43
N LYS A 25 77.47 -69.63 -157.37
CA LYS A 25 77.70 -69.12 -156.00
C LYS A 25 78.21 -70.21 -155.04
N ASP A 26 79.11 -69.84 -154.12
CA ASP A 26 79.47 -70.63 -152.94
C ASP A 26 79.45 -69.78 -151.65
N THR A 27 78.96 -70.32 -150.53
CA THR A 27 78.70 -69.59 -149.26
C THR A 27 79.62 -70.04 -148.11
N THR A 28 80.10 -69.12 -147.26
CA THR A 28 80.81 -69.41 -145.99
C THR A 28 80.49 -68.39 -144.85
N TRP A 29 80.80 -68.73 -143.59
CA TRP A 29 80.48 -67.93 -142.38
C TRP A 29 81.69 -67.20 -141.78
N VAL A 30 81.40 -66.09 -141.08
CA VAL A 30 82.32 -65.35 -140.19
C VAL A 30 81.72 -65.30 -138.78
N TYR A 31 82.51 -65.61 -137.76
CA TYR A 31 82.13 -65.50 -136.35
C TYR A 31 82.92 -64.34 -135.68
N ILE A 32 82.28 -63.63 -134.75
CA ILE A 32 82.77 -62.42 -134.06
C ILE A 32 82.62 -62.65 -132.55
N ASN A 33 83.72 -62.55 -131.79
CA ASN A 33 83.69 -62.57 -130.32
C ASN A 33 83.55 -61.16 -129.77
N ILE A 34 82.76 -61.00 -128.71
CA ILE A 34 82.48 -59.71 -128.06
C ILE A 34 82.97 -59.77 -126.60
N ILE A 35 83.49 -58.65 -126.10
CA ILE A 35 84.02 -58.49 -124.73
C ILE A 35 83.13 -57.45 -124.02
N PRO A 36 82.44 -57.80 -122.91
CA PRO A 36 81.57 -56.88 -122.18
C PRO A 36 82.38 -55.86 -121.35
N ILE A 37 81.73 -54.74 -120.99
CA ILE A 37 82.26 -53.64 -120.15
C ILE A 37 81.20 -53.33 -119.08
N ASN A 38 81.61 -53.17 -117.82
CA ASN A 38 80.77 -52.90 -116.64
C ASN A 38 79.96 -51.59 -116.75
N ASP A 39 78.69 -51.62 -116.37
CA ASP A 39 77.77 -50.48 -116.32
C ASP A 39 77.52 -50.01 -114.87
N PRO A 40 77.20 -48.71 -114.63
CA PRO A 40 76.92 -48.20 -113.28
C PRO A 40 75.58 -48.70 -112.71
N PRO A 41 75.44 -48.72 -111.37
CA PRO A 41 74.16 -48.97 -110.71
C PRO A 41 73.14 -47.87 -111.02
N VAL A 42 71.85 -48.14 -110.76
CA VAL A 42 70.72 -47.21 -110.96
C VAL A 42 69.94 -47.08 -109.66
N GLY A 43 69.90 -45.85 -109.13
CA GLY A 43 69.18 -45.52 -107.90
C GLY A 43 67.83 -44.85 -108.12
N VAL A 44 66.90 -45.00 -107.18
CA VAL A 44 65.55 -44.41 -107.22
C VAL A 44 65.21 -43.70 -105.90
N ASP A 45 64.80 -42.43 -105.98
CA ASP A 45 64.53 -41.60 -104.79
C ASP A 45 63.40 -42.17 -103.90
N ASP A 46 63.58 -42.07 -102.58
CA ASP A 46 62.65 -42.54 -101.55
C ASP A 46 62.00 -41.39 -100.77
N ASN A 47 60.77 -41.63 -100.29
CA ASN A 47 60.05 -40.67 -99.45
C ASN A 47 59.35 -41.38 -98.28
N TYR A 48 59.45 -40.79 -97.09
CA TYR A 48 58.81 -41.24 -95.85
C TYR A 48 58.18 -40.06 -95.10
N SER A 49 57.34 -40.31 -94.10
CA SER A 49 56.72 -39.26 -93.27
C SER A 49 56.70 -39.63 -91.78
N LEU A 50 56.80 -38.65 -90.89
CA LEU A 50 56.69 -38.79 -89.43
C LEU A 50 56.22 -37.48 -88.78
N GLY A 51 55.72 -37.55 -87.54
CA GLY A 51 55.40 -36.35 -86.76
C GLY A 51 56.64 -35.58 -86.32
N GLU A 52 56.45 -34.32 -85.93
CA GLU A 52 57.47 -33.60 -85.16
C GLU A 52 57.74 -34.32 -83.84
N CYS A 53 58.97 -34.20 -83.32
CA CYS A 53 59.47 -34.96 -82.18
C CYS A 53 59.42 -36.51 -82.26
N ASP A 54 58.93 -37.10 -83.36
CA ASP A 54 58.75 -38.55 -83.46
C ASP A 54 59.99 -39.30 -83.95
N THR A 55 59.96 -40.63 -83.78
CA THR A 55 60.96 -41.56 -84.31
C THR A 55 60.35 -42.52 -85.31
N LEU A 56 60.82 -42.47 -86.55
CA LEU A 56 60.51 -43.41 -87.62
C LEU A 56 61.54 -44.55 -87.67
N VAL A 57 61.07 -45.79 -87.66
CA VAL A 57 61.90 -47.01 -87.79
C VAL A 57 61.44 -47.79 -89.01
N VAL A 58 62.34 -48.01 -89.98
CA VAL A 58 62.06 -48.71 -91.23
C VAL A 58 62.99 -49.93 -91.38
N ASP A 59 62.43 -51.11 -91.64
CA ASP A 59 63.19 -52.34 -91.84
C ASP A 59 63.73 -52.47 -93.28
N ALA A 60 64.62 -53.44 -93.52
CA ALA A 60 65.31 -53.58 -94.81
C ALA A 60 64.37 -53.95 -95.96
N ALA A 61 63.21 -54.54 -95.68
CA ALA A 61 62.23 -54.91 -96.71
C ALA A 61 61.46 -53.70 -97.26
N HIS A 62 61.49 -52.57 -96.55
CA HIS A 62 60.87 -51.30 -96.93
C HIS A 62 61.90 -50.15 -96.94
N GLY A 63 63.18 -50.49 -96.86
CA GLY A 63 64.31 -49.56 -96.79
C GLY A 63 64.73 -49.07 -98.17
N ILE A 64 65.80 -48.27 -98.19
CA ILE A 64 66.18 -47.44 -99.34
C ILE A 64 66.78 -48.22 -100.52
N LEU A 65 67.09 -49.51 -100.35
CA LEU A 65 67.66 -50.35 -101.42
C LEU A 65 66.59 -51.13 -102.22
N VAL A 66 65.34 -51.10 -101.79
CA VAL A 66 64.29 -52.01 -102.31
C VAL A 66 63.97 -51.73 -103.78
N ASN A 67 64.13 -50.48 -104.21
CA ASN A 67 63.87 -49.96 -105.55
C ASN A 67 65.16 -49.70 -106.37
N ASP A 68 66.33 -49.93 -105.78
CA ASP A 68 67.64 -49.75 -106.44
C ASP A 68 68.10 -51.03 -107.15
N SER A 69 68.83 -50.89 -108.26
CA SER A 69 69.29 -52.06 -109.03
C SER A 69 70.60 -51.81 -109.76
N ASP A 70 71.32 -52.90 -110.07
CA ASP A 70 72.50 -52.89 -110.92
C ASP A 70 72.24 -53.66 -112.22
N PRO A 71 72.49 -53.10 -113.42
CA PRO A 71 72.29 -53.79 -114.70
C PRO A 71 73.09 -55.10 -114.85
N ASP A 72 74.28 -55.17 -114.25
CA ASP A 72 75.17 -56.34 -114.25
C ASP A 72 74.84 -57.31 -113.08
N SER A 73 73.91 -56.92 -112.21
CA SER A 73 73.44 -57.66 -111.02
C SER A 73 74.50 -57.83 -109.93
N ASP A 74 75.41 -56.86 -109.82
CA ASP A 74 76.38 -56.79 -108.73
C ASP A 74 75.74 -56.36 -107.40
N ASP A 75 76.38 -56.72 -106.28
CA ASP A 75 75.93 -56.35 -104.93
C ASP A 75 76.11 -54.84 -104.69
N LEU A 76 75.01 -54.17 -104.33
CA LEU A 76 75.00 -52.74 -104.07
C LEU A 76 75.49 -52.41 -102.66
N LYS A 77 76.38 -51.42 -102.54
CA LYS A 77 76.80 -50.84 -101.25
C LYS A 77 76.42 -49.37 -101.15
N ILE A 78 75.90 -48.98 -99.98
CA ILE A 78 75.48 -47.61 -99.69
C ILE A 78 76.60 -46.81 -99.05
N TYR A 79 76.80 -45.59 -99.55
CA TYR A 79 77.66 -44.59 -98.94
C TYR A 79 76.92 -43.26 -98.87
N ILE A 80 76.67 -42.75 -97.66
CA ILE A 80 76.04 -41.44 -97.49
C ILE A 80 76.98 -40.35 -98.04
N VAL A 81 76.50 -39.55 -98.98
CA VAL A 81 77.29 -38.50 -99.67
C VAL A 81 77.32 -37.23 -98.84
N SER A 82 76.22 -36.96 -98.17
CA SER A 82 76.03 -35.86 -97.26
C SER A 82 75.32 -36.40 -96.03
N ASP A 83 75.98 -36.34 -94.88
CA ASP A 83 75.29 -36.39 -93.59
C ASP A 83 74.12 -35.38 -93.70
N PRO A 84 72.85 -35.76 -93.42
CA PRO A 84 71.74 -34.79 -93.42
C PRO A 84 72.23 -33.56 -92.67
N LEU A 85 72.18 -32.42 -93.38
CA LEU A 85 72.85 -31.17 -93.06
C LEU A 85 73.06 -30.96 -91.55
N ASN A 86 74.31 -30.98 -91.10
CA ASN A 86 74.68 -30.40 -89.82
C ASN A 86 74.70 -28.86 -90.01
N PRO A 87 73.91 -28.08 -89.24
CA PRO A 87 73.30 -28.47 -87.97
C PRO A 87 71.90 -29.09 -88.06
N LEU A 88 71.80 -30.22 -87.36
CA LEU A 88 70.68 -31.00 -86.80
C LEU A 88 69.26 -30.60 -87.21
N ILE A 89 68.63 -31.49 -87.99
CA ILE A 89 67.19 -31.74 -87.87
C ILE A 89 67.08 -33.26 -87.68
N GLY A 90 67.26 -33.69 -86.44
CA GLY A 90 67.16 -35.09 -86.04
C GLY A 90 68.44 -35.92 -86.10
N THR A 91 68.29 -37.23 -85.89
CA THR A 91 69.37 -38.23 -85.93
C THR A 91 69.00 -39.38 -86.85
N LEU A 92 69.92 -39.76 -87.76
CA LEU A 92 69.75 -40.87 -88.69
C LEU A 92 70.74 -42.01 -88.37
N LEU A 93 70.22 -43.22 -88.23
CA LEU A 93 70.99 -44.47 -88.18
C LEU A 93 70.63 -45.33 -89.38
N LEU A 94 71.46 -45.32 -90.43
CA LEU A 94 71.30 -46.15 -91.63
C LEU A 94 72.19 -47.39 -91.55
N ASN A 95 71.63 -48.56 -91.84
CA ASN A 95 72.35 -49.83 -91.88
C ASN A 95 72.73 -50.21 -93.32
N ASP A 96 73.75 -51.05 -93.47
CA ASP A 96 74.28 -51.50 -94.78
C ASP A 96 73.23 -52.25 -95.63
N ASP A 97 72.18 -52.79 -95.02
CA ASP A 97 71.09 -53.51 -95.70
C ASP A 97 69.95 -52.60 -96.20
N GLY A 98 70.10 -51.28 -96.07
CA GLY A 98 69.11 -50.28 -96.47
C GLY A 98 68.04 -49.96 -95.42
N SER A 99 68.01 -50.67 -94.28
CA SER A 99 67.14 -50.32 -93.15
C SER A 99 67.65 -49.08 -92.40
N PHE A 100 66.76 -48.29 -91.80
CA PHE A 100 67.16 -47.11 -91.04
C PHE A 100 66.24 -46.77 -89.87
N THR A 101 66.74 -45.94 -88.96
CA THR A 101 65.95 -45.24 -87.93
C THR A 101 66.25 -43.76 -88.01
N TYR A 102 65.19 -42.94 -88.09
CA TYR A 102 65.28 -41.49 -88.08
C TYR A 102 64.44 -40.93 -86.93
N THR A 103 65.05 -40.10 -86.08
CA THR A 103 64.38 -39.40 -84.98
C THR A 103 64.45 -37.90 -85.25
N HIS A 104 63.31 -37.21 -85.35
CA HIS A 104 63.25 -35.75 -85.45
C HIS A 104 63.65 -35.10 -84.11
N ASP A 105 64.27 -33.91 -84.12
CA ASP A 105 64.80 -33.25 -82.91
C ASP A 105 63.91 -32.14 -82.36
N CYS A 106 62.64 -32.09 -82.80
CA CYS A 106 61.66 -31.05 -82.41
C CYS A 106 62.05 -29.64 -82.87
N SER A 107 62.82 -29.50 -83.96
CA SER A 107 63.09 -28.18 -84.53
C SER A 107 62.09 -27.87 -85.65
N ASN A 108 61.55 -26.66 -85.69
CA ASN A 108 60.55 -26.19 -86.66
C ASN A 108 61.12 -25.99 -88.08
N ALA A 109 62.08 -26.80 -88.50
CA ALA A 109 62.82 -26.61 -89.73
C ALA A 109 62.32 -27.54 -90.84
N ALA A 110 61.74 -26.92 -91.87
CA ALA A 110 61.31 -27.49 -93.14
C ALA A 110 60.43 -28.75 -93.06
N ASN A 111 59.20 -28.64 -93.57
CA ASN A 111 58.23 -29.74 -93.75
C ASN A 111 58.78 -30.92 -94.59
N SER A 112 60.02 -30.82 -95.12
CA SER A 112 60.75 -31.99 -95.58
C SER A 112 62.26 -31.89 -95.34
N VAL A 113 62.84 -32.99 -94.80
CA VAL A 113 64.28 -33.18 -94.58
C VAL A 113 64.79 -34.25 -95.53
N CYS A 114 65.77 -33.92 -96.38
CA CYS A 114 66.33 -34.88 -97.34
C CYS A 114 67.83 -35.11 -97.15
N PHE A 115 68.29 -36.33 -97.43
CA PHE A 115 69.72 -36.65 -97.54
C PHE A 115 69.98 -37.46 -98.82
N ASN A 116 71.20 -37.34 -99.34
CA ASN A 116 71.61 -38.09 -100.53
C ASN A 116 72.56 -39.23 -100.15
N TYR A 117 72.38 -40.38 -100.77
CA TYR A 117 73.28 -41.52 -100.67
C TYR A 117 73.79 -41.93 -102.06
N VAL A 118 74.94 -42.59 -102.07
CA VAL A 118 75.58 -43.12 -103.28
C VAL A 118 75.55 -44.62 -103.22
N LEU A 119 75.04 -45.20 -104.31
CA LEU A 119 75.12 -46.61 -104.61
C LEU A 119 76.42 -46.90 -105.32
N ARG A 120 77.13 -47.95 -104.93
CA ARG A 120 78.31 -48.44 -105.64
C ARG A 120 78.22 -49.93 -105.88
N ASP A 121 78.64 -50.33 -107.07
CA ASP A 121 78.94 -51.71 -107.43
C ASP A 121 80.31 -52.15 -106.87
N GLU A 122 80.70 -53.41 -107.13
CA GLU A 122 81.99 -53.95 -106.69
C GLU A 122 83.19 -53.32 -107.43
N GLU A 123 82.97 -52.67 -108.57
CA GLU A 123 84.01 -52.08 -109.44
C GLU A 123 84.17 -50.54 -109.26
N ASN A 124 83.40 -49.93 -108.35
CA ASN A 124 83.36 -48.52 -107.97
C ASN A 124 82.71 -47.55 -108.99
N TRP A 125 81.84 -48.03 -109.87
CA TRP A 125 80.89 -47.14 -110.53
C TRP A 125 79.77 -46.77 -109.55
N SER A 126 79.14 -45.61 -109.76
CA SER A 126 78.22 -45.08 -108.76
C SER A 126 77.08 -44.27 -109.34
N ASP A 127 75.93 -44.36 -108.68
CA ASP A 127 74.79 -43.45 -108.85
C ASP A 127 74.46 -42.75 -107.53
N THR A 128 73.80 -41.60 -107.59
CA THR A 128 73.43 -40.81 -106.41
C THR A 128 71.93 -40.62 -106.35
N THR A 129 71.35 -40.99 -105.21
CA THR A 129 69.91 -41.01 -104.95
C THR A 129 69.58 -40.16 -103.72
N GLN A 130 68.33 -39.73 -103.59
CA GLN A 130 67.84 -38.93 -102.49
C GLN A 130 66.76 -39.65 -101.67
N VAL A 131 66.79 -39.48 -100.35
CA VAL A 131 65.74 -39.87 -99.43
C VAL A 131 65.20 -38.61 -98.77
N CYS A 132 63.89 -38.43 -98.75
CA CYS A 132 63.22 -37.32 -98.06
C CYS A 132 62.26 -37.82 -96.97
N PHE A 133 62.25 -37.12 -95.84
CA PHE A 133 61.28 -37.25 -94.75
C PHE A 133 60.33 -36.06 -94.81
N GLU A 134 59.03 -36.27 -94.86
CA GLU A 134 58.01 -35.24 -94.67
C GLU A 134 57.66 -35.17 -93.17
N ILE A 135 57.82 -33.98 -92.59
CA ILE A 135 57.61 -33.73 -91.16
C ILE A 135 56.19 -33.15 -90.97
N ILE A 136 55.39 -33.76 -90.09
CA ILE A 136 53.99 -33.39 -89.84
C ILE A 136 53.88 -32.70 -88.47
N ASN A 137 53.47 -31.43 -88.45
CA ASN A 137 53.21 -30.67 -87.22
C ASN A 137 51.98 -31.22 -86.45
N THR A 138 52.08 -31.27 -85.12
CA THR A 138 51.00 -31.60 -84.19
C THR A 138 50.24 -30.35 -83.78
N PRO A 139 48.90 -30.35 -83.77
CA PRO A 139 48.15 -29.18 -83.32
C PRO A 139 48.16 -29.03 -81.79
N PRO A 140 48.05 -27.80 -81.27
CA PRO A 140 47.93 -27.53 -79.84
C PRO A 140 46.76 -28.26 -79.18
N VAL A 141 46.93 -28.62 -77.91
CA VAL A 141 45.90 -29.20 -77.06
C VAL A 141 45.36 -28.12 -76.11
N THR A 142 44.07 -27.80 -76.25
CA THR A 142 43.42 -26.71 -75.50
C THR A 142 42.46 -27.21 -74.43
N GLN A 143 42.21 -26.40 -73.38
CA GLN A 143 41.29 -26.75 -72.29
C GLN A 143 40.46 -25.58 -71.69
N SER A 144 39.36 -25.17 -72.32
CA SER A 144 38.35 -24.22 -71.79
C SER A 144 38.45 -23.73 -70.33
N GLU A 145 38.54 -22.41 -70.17
CA GLU A 145 38.75 -21.73 -68.89
C GLU A 145 37.44 -21.16 -68.33
N ILE A 146 37.42 -20.95 -67.01
CA ILE A 146 36.36 -20.21 -66.32
C ILE A 146 36.99 -19.12 -65.46
N TYR A 147 36.61 -17.89 -65.75
CA TYR A 147 36.97 -16.70 -65.00
C TYR A 147 35.79 -16.17 -64.18
N TYR A 148 36.11 -15.40 -63.15
CA TYR A 148 35.12 -14.75 -62.29
C TYR A 148 35.46 -13.26 -62.18
N VAL A 149 34.45 -12.41 -62.30
CA VAL A 149 34.56 -10.98 -62.12
C VAL A 149 33.35 -10.48 -61.35
N LEU A 150 33.55 -9.50 -60.48
CA LEU A 150 32.43 -8.78 -59.88
C LEU A 150 31.81 -7.86 -60.93
N GLU A 151 30.51 -7.65 -60.84
CA GLU A 151 29.83 -6.71 -61.71
C GLU A 151 30.43 -5.29 -61.64
N GLY A 152 30.73 -4.73 -62.82
CA GLY A 152 31.28 -3.38 -62.96
C GLY A 152 32.75 -3.24 -62.61
N GLU A 153 33.40 -4.35 -62.25
CA GLU A 153 34.83 -4.41 -61.99
C GLU A 153 35.60 -4.91 -63.22
N VAL A 154 36.93 -4.70 -63.17
CA VAL A 154 37.84 -5.10 -64.24
C VAL A 154 38.56 -6.40 -63.87
N LEU A 155 38.32 -7.44 -64.67
CA LEU A 155 39.13 -8.66 -64.65
C LEU A 155 40.39 -8.43 -65.49
N THR A 156 41.56 -8.70 -64.94
CA THR A 156 42.83 -8.65 -65.67
C THR A 156 43.63 -9.91 -65.36
N THR A 157 44.12 -10.57 -66.39
CA THR A 157 44.98 -11.76 -66.27
C THR A 157 46.44 -11.42 -66.56
N ASP A 158 47.33 -12.27 -66.06
CA ASP A 158 48.75 -12.32 -66.40
C ASP A 158 49.12 -13.68 -67.00
N LEU A 159 50.42 -13.94 -67.24
CA LEU A 159 50.87 -15.18 -67.87
C LEU A 159 50.60 -16.45 -67.05
N THR A 160 50.22 -16.33 -65.78
CA THR A 160 49.93 -17.47 -64.89
C THR A 160 48.46 -17.86 -64.86
N ASP A 161 47.56 -16.97 -65.27
CA ASP A 161 46.11 -17.19 -65.29
C ASP A 161 45.43 -16.73 -66.61
N GLY A 162 46.18 -16.34 -67.63
CA GLY A 162 45.68 -16.12 -68.99
C GLY A 162 45.17 -17.39 -69.66
N VAL A 163 44.57 -17.25 -70.85
CA VAL A 163 43.88 -18.37 -71.52
C VAL A 163 44.82 -19.48 -71.98
N LEU A 164 46.11 -19.18 -72.18
CA LEU A 164 47.12 -20.19 -72.55
C LEU A 164 47.74 -20.90 -71.34
N SER A 165 47.33 -20.60 -70.11
CA SER A 165 48.00 -21.11 -68.90
C SER A 165 47.89 -22.63 -68.71
N ASN A 166 46.90 -23.24 -69.33
CA ASN A 166 46.51 -24.66 -69.27
C ASN A 166 46.56 -25.34 -70.66
N ASP A 167 46.94 -24.61 -71.68
CA ASP A 167 47.14 -25.12 -73.04
C ASP A 167 48.59 -25.55 -73.25
N PHE A 168 48.80 -26.55 -74.09
CA PHE A 168 50.16 -27.02 -74.43
C PHE A 168 50.21 -27.59 -75.84
N ASP A 169 51.41 -27.55 -76.43
CA ASP A 169 51.75 -28.37 -77.59
C ASP A 169 52.62 -29.55 -77.16
N ASP A 170 52.52 -30.67 -77.90
CA ASP A 170 53.42 -31.81 -77.72
C ASP A 170 54.86 -31.45 -78.16
N ASP A 171 55.04 -30.45 -79.04
CA ASP A 171 56.33 -29.79 -79.28
C ASP A 171 56.60 -28.69 -78.22
N PRO A 172 57.56 -28.89 -77.29
CA PRO A 172 57.84 -27.93 -76.24
C PRO A 172 58.56 -26.66 -76.71
N PHE A 173 58.92 -26.55 -77.99
CA PHE A 173 59.55 -25.36 -78.57
C PHE A 173 58.57 -24.43 -79.26
N ASP A 174 57.35 -24.90 -79.52
CA ASP A 174 56.30 -24.06 -80.06
C ASP A 174 55.84 -23.02 -79.06
N ILE A 175 55.70 -21.80 -79.55
CA ILE A 175 55.19 -20.68 -78.77
C ILE A 175 53.73 -20.54 -79.14
N LEU A 176 52.87 -20.93 -78.19
CA LEU A 176 51.43 -20.75 -78.34
C LEU A 176 51.09 -19.26 -78.35
N SER A 177 50.17 -18.91 -79.25
CA SER A 177 49.54 -17.60 -79.32
C SER A 177 48.04 -17.75 -79.58
N ILE A 178 47.28 -16.69 -79.29
CA ILE A 178 45.84 -16.69 -79.51
C ILE A 178 45.40 -15.76 -80.63
N ILE A 179 44.33 -16.15 -81.32
CA ILE A 179 43.57 -15.30 -82.23
C ILE A 179 42.11 -15.30 -81.76
N VAL A 180 41.65 -14.19 -81.20
CA VAL A 180 40.26 -14.05 -80.74
C VAL A 180 39.31 -14.00 -81.95
N GLU A 181 38.29 -14.84 -81.94
CA GLU A 181 37.27 -14.94 -82.99
C GLU A 181 36.04 -14.12 -82.61
N ASP A 182 35.39 -14.46 -81.49
CA ASP A 182 34.24 -13.73 -80.96
C ASP A 182 34.62 -13.01 -79.66
N LEU A 183 34.29 -11.72 -79.59
CA LEU A 183 34.45 -10.90 -78.39
C LEU A 183 33.30 -11.12 -77.41
N PRO A 184 33.54 -10.91 -76.10
CA PRO A 184 32.47 -10.89 -75.11
C PRO A 184 31.52 -9.69 -75.37
N THR A 185 30.25 -9.81 -74.99
CA THR A 185 29.20 -8.83 -75.34
C THR A 185 28.84 -7.82 -74.25
N ASN A 186 29.21 -8.07 -73.00
CA ASN A 186 28.78 -7.36 -71.79
C ASN A 186 29.95 -6.59 -71.14
N GLY A 187 30.89 -6.11 -71.96
CA GLY A 187 32.05 -5.39 -71.47
C GLY A 187 33.02 -4.95 -72.54
N ALA A 188 33.99 -4.13 -72.15
CA ALA A 188 35.12 -3.80 -72.99
C ALA A 188 36.24 -4.84 -72.81
N PHE A 189 36.70 -5.43 -73.91
CA PHE A 189 37.69 -6.50 -73.89
C PHE A 189 38.93 -6.11 -74.67
N VAL A 190 40.10 -6.34 -74.06
CA VAL A 190 41.42 -6.14 -74.66
C VAL A 190 42.26 -7.37 -74.39
N TRP A 191 42.93 -7.90 -75.41
CA TRP A 191 43.79 -9.08 -75.28
C TRP A 191 45.15 -8.83 -75.91
N THR A 192 46.09 -9.72 -75.62
CA THR A 192 47.40 -9.81 -76.25
C THR A 192 47.62 -11.22 -76.81
N ASP A 193 48.49 -11.33 -77.81
CA ASP A 193 48.75 -12.60 -78.50
C ASP A 193 49.32 -13.69 -77.57
N ASP A 194 49.88 -13.32 -76.41
CA ASP A 194 50.40 -14.24 -75.38
C ASP A 194 49.33 -14.82 -74.44
N GLY A 195 48.04 -14.61 -74.73
CA GLY A 195 46.94 -15.19 -73.98
C GLY A 195 46.50 -14.38 -72.75
N THR A 196 47.11 -13.23 -72.46
CA THR A 196 46.61 -12.34 -71.40
C THR A 196 45.51 -11.41 -71.91
N PHE A 197 44.60 -11.01 -71.03
CA PHE A 197 43.50 -10.12 -71.37
C PHE A 197 43.04 -9.27 -70.19
N SER A 198 42.27 -8.23 -70.52
CA SER A 198 41.54 -7.39 -69.59
C SER A 198 40.10 -7.26 -70.07
N TYR A 199 39.16 -7.47 -69.15
CA TYR A 199 37.73 -7.39 -69.37
C TYR A 199 37.12 -6.43 -68.34
N ASP A 200 36.53 -5.35 -68.82
CA ASP A 200 35.86 -4.30 -68.04
C ASP A 200 34.34 -4.46 -68.22
N HIS A 201 33.64 -4.99 -67.21
CA HIS A 201 32.22 -5.30 -67.27
C HIS A 201 31.36 -4.04 -67.40
N ASP A 202 30.34 -4.06 -68.26
CA ASP A 202 29.51 -2.87 -68.56
C ASP A 202 28.34 -2.62 -67.60
N CYS A 203 28.26 -3.41 -66.52
CA CYS A 203 27.19 -3.38 -65.53
C CYS A 203 25.82 -3.78 -66.08
N SER A 204 25.81 -4.86 -66.88
CA SER A 204 24.58 -5.50 -67.31
C SER A 204 24.32 -6.81 -66.56
N ASP A 205 23.15 -6.86 -65.93
CA ASP A 205 22.68 -7.89 -65.00
C ASP A 205 22.29 -9.24 -65.66
N ASP A 206 22.05 -9.25 -66.99
CA ASP A 206 21.56 -10.43 -67.72
C ASP A 206 22.16 -10.54 -69.13
N PRO A 207 22.88 -11.65 -69.46
CA PRO A 207 23.13 -12.83 -68.64
C PRO A 207 24.30 -12.68 -67.64
N ASN A 208 24.24 -13.41 -66.53
CA ASN A 208 25.32 -13.52 -65.52
C ASN A 208 26.57 -14.30 -66.00
N THR A 209 26.69 -14.51 -67.30
CA THR A 209 27.84 -15.15 -67.93
C THR A 209 28.10 -14.51 -69.27
N ASP A 210 29.35 -14.18 -69.54
CA ASP A 210 29.83 -13.78 -70.85
C ASP A 210 30.85 -14.81 -71.38
N PHE A 211 31.10 -14.79 -72.68
CA PHE A 211 31.98 -15.74 -73.33
C PHE A 211 32.75 -15.07 -74.46
N PHE A 212 33.99 -15.50 -74.65
CA PHE A 212 34.73 -15.20 -75.87
C PHE A 212 35.34 -16.49 -76.41
N THR A 213 35.41 -16.57 -77.73
CA THR A 213 36.00 -17.72 -78.43
C THR A 213 37.31 -17.29 -79.06
N TYR A 214 38.29 -18.18 -79.04
CA TYR A 214 39.61 -17.89 -79.54
C TYR A 214 40.23 -19.16 -80.12
N TYR A 215 41.13 -18.98 -81.07
CA TYR A 215 41.94 -20.04 -81.63
C TYR A 215 43.31 -20.03 -80.95
N VAL A 216 43.77 -21.19 -80.50
CA VAL A 216 45.14 -21.41 -80.04
C VAL A 216 45.97 -21.93 -81.22
N THR A 217 47.10 -21.28 -81.50
CA THR A 217 48.01 -21.65 -82.59
C THR A 217 49.46 -21.58 -82.15
N ASP A 218 50.26 -22.53 -82.64
CA ASP A 218 51.73 -22.60 -82.55
C ASP A 218 52.45 -21.65 -83.55
N GLY A 219 51.70 -20.95 -84.41
CA GLY A 219 52.22 -20.09 -85.46
C GLY A 219 52.19 -20.70 -86.88
N GLU A 220 51.72 -21.94 -87.04
CA GLU A 220 51.57 -22.63 -88.32
C GLU A 220 50.11 -22.67 -88.80
N ASP A 221 49.87 -22.33 -90.07
CA ASP A 221 48.55 -22.00 -90.64
C ASP A 221 47.50 -23.14 -90.62
N THR A 222 47.87 -24.38 -90.25
CA THR A 222 46.98 -25.56 -90.32
C THR A 222 46.63 -26.20 -88.98
N THR A 223 47.11 -25.65 -87.86
CA THR A 223 47.03 -26.30 -86.52
C THR A 223 46.16 -25.57 -85.51
N ALA A 224 45.52 -24.44 -85.88
CA ALA A 224 44.69 -23.67 -84.96
C ALA A 224 43.49 -24.47 -84.38
N VAL A 225 43.36 -24.51 -83.05
CA VAL A 225 42.28 -25.20 -82.33
C VAL A 225 41.37 -24.18 -81.64
N LEU A 226 40.06 -24.29 -81.86
CA LEU A 226 39.07 -23.40 -81.24
C LEU A 226 38.86 -23.78 -79.78
N ASP A 227 38.98 -22.80 -78.89
CA ASP A 227 38.57 -22.88 -77.49
C ASP A 227 37.62 -21.74 -77.10
N THR A 228 37.11 -21.80 -75.88
CA THR A 228 36.13 -20.89 -75.32
C THR A 228 36.46 -20.61 -73.86
N ALA A 229 36.66 -19.33 -73.55
CA ALA A 229 36.75 -18.86 -72.19
C ALA A 229 35.37 -18.37 -71.73
N LYS A 230 34.94 -18.84 -70.56
CA LYS A 230 33.72 -18.39 -69.90
C LYS A 230 34.06 -17.38 -68.81
N ILE A 231 33.38 -16.25 -68.79
CA ILE A 231 33.42 -15.27 -67.70
C ILE A 231 32.11 -15.39 -66.92
N VAL A 232 32.19 -15.67 -65.62
CA VAL A 232 31.05 -15.68 -64.70
C VAL A 232 31.01 -14.34 -63.97
N ILE A 233 29.91 -13.62 -64.13
CA ILE A 233 29.67 -12.34 -63.45
C ILE A 233 29.08 -12.67 -62.08
N GLN A 234 29.68 -12.12 -61.03
CA GLN A 234 29.30 -12.36 -59.65
C GLN A 234 28.71 -11.08 -59.04
N ASN A 235 27.59 -11.25 -58.34
CA ASN A 235 27.02 -10.21 -57.48
C ASN A 235 27.30 -10.54 -56.00
N VAL A 236 27.61 -9.52 -55.20
CA VAL A 236 27.71 -9.56 -53.74
C VAL A 236 26.58 -8.71 -53.13
N CYS A 237 25.70 -9.34 -52.35
CA CYS A 237 24.62 -8.62 -51.68
C CYS A 237 25.12 -7.48 -50.78
N PRO A 238 24.35 -6.38 -50.68
CA PRO A 238 24.71 -5.25 -49.84
C PRO A 238 24.69 -5.64 -48.35
N GLU A 239 25.59 -5.04 -47.58
CA GLU A 239 25.67 -5.17 -46.12
C GLU A 239 25.25 -3.85 -45.48
N GLY A 240 24.11 -3.87 -44.79
CA GLY A 240 23.61 -2.71 -44.09
C GLY A 240 24.18 -2.59 -42.68
N ASN A 241 24.46 -1.36 -42.26
CA ASN A 241 25.02 -1.08 -40.93
C ASN A 241 24.04 -0.30 -40.07
N ASP A 242 23.81 -0.77 -38.83
CA ASP A 242 22.89 -0.09 -37.92
C ASP A 242 23.25 1.39 -37.72
N ASP A 243 22.22 2.24 -37.78
CA ASP A 243 22.35 3.68 -37.62
C ASP A 243 22.06 4.13 -36.19
N LEU A 244 22.68 5.25 -35.81
CA LEU A 244 22.38 5.94 -34.57
C LEU A 244 22.25 7.45 -34.80
N TYR A 245 21.05 7.97 -34.56
CA TYR A 245 20.76 9.39 -34.61
C TYR A 245 20.44 9.95 -33.22
N SER A 246 20.66 11.26 -33.08
CA SER A 246 20.37 12.02 -31.86
C SER A 246 20.15 13.50 -32.23
N GLY A 247 19.77 14.32 -31.26
CA GLY A 247 19.54 15.76 -31.48
C GLY A 247 18.10 16.11 -31.82
N VAL A 248 17.17 15.23 -31.47
CA VAL A 248 15.74 15.52 -31.38
C VAL A 248 15.35 15.63 -29.92
N ASP A 249 14.61 16.67 -29.60
CA ASP A 249 14.00 16.84 -28.28
C ASP A 249 12.67 16.08 -28.25
N GLU A 250 12.19 15.73 -27.06
CA GLU A 250 10.81 15.26 -26.87
C GLU A 250 9.79 16.23 -27.50
N GLY A 251 8.70 15.69 -28.05
CA GLY A 251 7.77 16.40 -28.94
C GLY A 251 8.36 17.01 -30.23
N GLY A 252 9.67 16.85 -30.45
CA GLY A 252 10.43 17.50 -31.51
C GLY A 252 10.43 16.74 -32.85
N THR A 253 11.07 17.36 -33.83
CA THR A 253 11.26 16.80 -35.18
C THR A 253 12.73 16.67 -35.53
N LEU A 254 13.12 15.53 -36.07
CA LEU A 254 14.42 15.27 -36.68
C LEU A 254 14.25 15.18 -38.20
N ASN A 255 15.04 15.96 -38.96
CA ASN A 255 15.04 15.88 -40.42
C ASN A 255 16.47 15.55 -40.85
N ILE A 256 16.66 14.37 -41.44
CA ILE A 256 17.95 13.88 -41.91
C ILE A 256 17.95 13.92 -43.44
N ASP A 257 18.92 14.63 -44.02
CA ASP A 257 19.10 14.68 -45.47
C ASP A 257 19.74 13.39 -46.01
N ALA A 258 19.70 13.20 -47.34
CA ALA A 258 20.22 11.99 -47.97
C ALA A 258 21.72 11.76 -47.72
N PHE A 259 22.51 12.82 -47.51
CA PHE A 259 23.94 12.71 -47.25
C PHE A 259 24.23 12.10 -45.88
N ASN A 260 23.40 12.39 -44.87
CA ASN A 260 23.51 11.82 -43.54
C ASN A 260 22.47 10.72 -43.29
N GLY A 261 21.73 10.31 -44.33
CA GLY A 261 20.65 9.34 -44.27
C GLY A 261 21.13 7.92 -43.99
N VAL A 262 20.18 6.99 -43.95
CA VAL A 262 20.42 5.60 -43.53
C VAL A 262 21.38 4.85 -44.46
N LEU A 263 21.51 5.31 -45.71
CA LEU A 263 22.41 4.71 -46.70
C LEU A 263 23.88 5.16 -46.58
N ASN A 264 24.20 6.13 -45.71
CA ASN A 264 25.54 6.74 -45.68
C ASN A 264 26.63 5.81 -45.13
N ASN A 265 26.25 4.83 -44.31
CA ASN A 265 27.14 3.81 -43.73
C ASN A 265 26.89 2.41 -44.31
N ASP A 266 25.92 2.24 -45.19
CA ASP A 266 25.68 1.00 -45.91
C ASP A 266 26.68 0.83 -47.05
N ASN A 267 27.06 -0.41 -47.33
CA ASN A 267 28.01 -0.69 -48.38
C ASN A 267 27.49 -1.77 -49.33
N ASP A 268 27.57 -1.45 -50.61
CA ASP A 268 27.53 -2.43 -51.69
C ASP A 268 28.96 -2.60 -52.25
N GLN A 269 29.40 -3.85 -52.45
CA GLN A 269 30.67 -4.10 -53.13
C GLN A 269 30.55 -3.91 -54.65
N ASN A 270 29.32 -3.85 -55.16
CA ASN A 270 29.00 -3.58 -56.54
C ASN A 270 28.68 -2.09 -56.70
N SER A 271 29.48 -1.38 -57.50
CA SER A 271 29.29 0.08 -57.65
C SER A 271 28.19 0.47 -58.65
N CYS A 272 27.63 -0.52 -59.36
CA CYS A 272 26.65 -0.31 -60.41
C CYS A 272 25.20 -0.52 -59.97
N ASP A 273 25.00 -1.17 -58.84
CA ASP A 273 23.67 -1.42 -58.28
C ASP A 273 23.19 -0.22 -57.47
N VAL A 274 21.93 0.16 -57.70
CA VAL A 274 21.30 1.25 -56.93
C VAL A 274 20.60 0.64 -55.74
N LEU A 275 21.09 0.95 -54.54
CA LEU A 275 20.46 0.51 -53.30
C LEU A 275 19.01 0.99 -53.21
N GLU A 276 18.09 0.03 -53.15
CA GLU A 276 16.68 0.21 -52.85
C GLU A 276 16.44 0.01 -51.36
N ILE A 277 15.64 0.91 -50.77
CA ILE A 277 15.19 0.79 -49.39
C ILE A 277 13.69 0.91 -49.26
N LYS A 278 13.14 0.23 -48.25
CA LYS A 278 11.76 0.42 -47.81
C LYS A 278 11.61 0.13 -46.33
N ILE A 279 10.63 0.77 -45.70
CA ILE A 279 10.33 0.54 -44.29
C ILE A 279 9.86 -0.92 -44.06
N TYR A 280 10.41 -1.56 -43.02
CA TYR A 280 9.97 -2.87 -42.56
C TYR A 280 9.06 -2.74 -41.34
N GLU A 281 9.60 -2.17 -40.26
CA GLU A 281 8.89 -1.82 -39.03
C GLU A 281 9.13 -0.35 -38.73
N THR A 282 8.07 0.37 -38.36
CA THR A 282 8.14 1.79 -38.00
C THR A 282 8.42 1.97 -36.52
N THR A 283 8.70 3.22 -36.16
CA THR A 283 8.80 3.75 -34.79
C THR A 283 7.59 3.46 -33.92
N ASP A 284 7.83 3.20 -32.63
CA ASP A 284 6.79 2.95 -31.62
C ASP A 284 6.27 4.25 -30.98
N PHE A 285 7.11 5.29 -30.91
CA PHE A 285 6.85 6.53 -30.17
C PHE A 285 7.00 7.78 -31.04
N GLY A 286 6.70 7.66 -32.33
CA GLY A 286 6.80 8.76 -33.26
C GLY A 286 6.27 8.44 -34.64
N GLY A 287 6.12 9.48 -35.46
CA GLY A 287 5.83 9.38 -36.87
C GLY A 287 7.12 9.41 -37.71
N LEU A 288 7.25 8.45 -38.63
CA LEU A 288 8.39 8.33 -39.53
C LEU A 288 7.95 8.46 -41.00
N VAL A 289 8.73 9.22 -41.78
CA VAL A 289 8.67 9.23 -43.24
C VAL A 289 10.08 8.92 -43.78
N LEU A 290 10.26 7.71 -44.30
CA LEU A 290 11.50 7.29 -44.97
C LEU A 290 11.37 7.51 -46.48
N TYR A 291 12.32 8.22 -47.07
CA TYR A 291 12.40 8.48 -48.51
C TYR A 291 13.34 7.47 -49.20
N THR A 292 13.21 7.30 -50.51
CA THR A 292 13.98 6.30 -51.28
C THR A 292 15.46 6.64 -51.44
N ASP A 293 15.88 7.87 -51.14
CA ASP A 293 17.27 8.32 -51.21
C ASP A 293 18.01 8.18 -49.87
N GLY A 294 17.41 7.49 -48.89
CA GLY A 294 17.98 7.30 -47.56
C GLY A 294 17.69 8.43 -46.57
N SER A 295 17.15 9.57 -47.03
CA SER A 295 16.70 10.63 -46.14
C SER A 295 15.45 10.23 -45.36
N PHE A 296 15.24 10.81 -44.18
CA PHE A 296 14.02 10.59 -43.41
C PHE A 296 13.65 11.76 -42.51
N ASP A 297 12.35 11.88 -42.26
CA ASP A 297 11.78 12.79 -41.26
C ASP A 297 11.18 11.96 -40.12
N TYR A 298 11.53 12.32 -38.89
CA TYR A 298 11.01 11.71 -37.67
C TYR A 298 10.38 12.79 -36.78
N THR A 299 9.20 12.52 -36.23
CA THR A 299 8.53 13.37 -35.24
C THR A 299 8.19 12.54 -34.02
N HIS A 300 8.77 12.86 -32.88
CA HIS A 300 8.47 12.19 -31.62
C HIS A 300 7.06 12.54 -31.13
N ASP A 301 6.39 11.59 -30.46
CA ASP A 301 4.99 11.72 -30.08
C ASP A 301 4.74 12.44 -28.74
N ASP A 302 5.79 13.01 -28.15
CA ASP A 302 5.74 13.74 -26.87
C ASP A 302 5.50 12.84 -25.65
N SER A 303 5.89 11.56 -25.75
CA SER A 303 5.87 10.63 -24.62
C SER A 303 7.26 10.45 -24.01
N GLU A 304 7.32 10.17 -22.70
CA GLU A 304 8.55 10.07 -21.89
C GLU A 304 9.41 8.81 -22.16
N ASN A 305 9.77 8.61 -23.42
CA ASN A 305 10.72 7.62 -23.89
C ASN A 305 11.94 8.34 -24.48
N PHE A 306 13.11 7.76 -24.26
CA PHE A 306 14.37 8.41 -24.65
C PHE A 306 15.10 7.66 -25.77
N ILE A 307 14.46 6.61 -26.29
CA ILE A 307 14.93 5.78 -27.39
C ILE A 307 13.72 5.34 -28.19
N ASP A 308 13.76 5.59 -29.49
CA ASP A 308 12.86 4.99 -30.47
C ASP A 308 13.70 4.29 -31.56
N GLN A 309 13.10 3.39 -32.31
CA GLN A 309 13.79 2.67 -33.37
C GLN A 309 12.86 2.35 -34.54
N PHE A 310 13.43 2.22 -35.72
CA PHE A 310 12.74 1.61 -36.86
C PHE A 310 13.70 0.67 -37.60
N THR A 311 13.15 -0.21 -38.42
CA THR A 311 13.96 -1.07 -39.28
C THR A 311 13.57 -0.87 -40.74
N TYR A 312 14.56 -0.83 -41.61
CA TYR A 312 14.36 -0.82 -43.05
C TYR A 312 14.97 -2.05 -43.70
N LEU A 313 14.44 -2.37 -44.88
CA LEU A 313 14.99 -3.40 -45.74
C LEU A 313 15.91 -2.74 -46.77
N LEU A 314 17.10 -3.29 -46.96
CA LEU A 314 18.11 -2.89 -47.95
C LEU A 314 18.24 -3.96 -49.05
N TRP A 315 18.32 -3.55 -50.32
CA TRP A 315 18.43 -4.45 -51.46
C TRP A 315 19.09 -3.76 -52.66
N ASP A 316 19.87 -4.51 -53.44
CA ASP A 316 20.60 -4.06 -54.63
C ASP A 316 19.80 -4.22 -55.94
N GLY A 317 18.71 -5.00 -55.93
CA GLY A 317 17.94 -5.31 -57.14
C GLY A 317 18.07 -6.77 -57.59
N GLU A 318 19.01 -7.51 -57.02
CA GLU A 318 19.46 -8.78 -57.56
C GLU A 318 19.53 -9.88 -56.48
N CYS A 319 19.76 -9.50 -55.24
CA CYS A 319 19.87 -10.46 -54.16
C CYS A 319 18.54 -11.15 -53.83
N PRO A 320 18.57 -12.44 -53.46
CA PRO A 320 17.34 -13.19 -53.24
C PRO A 320 16.56 -12.74 -52.00
N ASN A 321 17.24 -12.08 -51.05
CA ASN A 321 16.64 -11.56 -49.82
C ASN A 321 17.12 -10.14 -49.59
N TRP A 322 16.28 -9.36 -48.90
CA TRP A 322 16.63 -8.05 -48.40
C TRP A 322 17.44 -8.20 -47.10
N ASP A 323 18.42 -7.34 -46.89
CA ASP A 323 19.06 -7.17 -45.58
C ASP A 323 18.18 -6.31 -44.67
N THR A 324 18.20 -6.52 -43.37
CA THR A 324 17.38 -5.78 -42.40
C THR A 324 18.27 -4.97 -41.48
N VAL A 325 18.12 -3.65 -41.52
CA VAL A 325 19.00 -2.71 -40.80
C VAL A 325 18.21 -1.96 -39.75
N THR A 326 18.79 -1.75 -38.57
CA THR A 326 18.13 -1.06 -37.46
C THR A 326 18.62 0.37 -37.34
N VAL A 327 17.69 1.31 -37.25
CA VAL A 327 17.95 2.71 -36.96
C VAL A 327 17.52 3.00 -35.55
N ASN A 328 18.47 3.42 -34.71
CA ASN A 328 18.20 3.84 -33.34
C ASN A 328 18.18 5.37 -33.25
N ILE A 329 17.18 5.93 -32.60
CA ILE A 329 17.02 7.37 -32.39
C ILE A 329 17.08 7.64 -30.89
N ARG A 330 18.00 8.50 -30.45
CA ARG A 330 18.05 8.99 -29.07
C ARG A 330 17.29 10.31 -28.96
N ILE A 331 16.33 10.35 -28.06
CA ILE A 331 15.50 11.52 -27.78
C ILE A 331 16.07 12.22 -26.54
N THR A 332 16.17 13.55 -26.61
CA THR A 332 16.58 14.39 -25.49
C THR A 332 15.34 14.69 -24.64
N PRO A 333 15.31 14.29 -23.35
CA PRO A 333 14.20 14.59 -22.45
C PRO A 333 13.93 16.09 -22.38
N VAL A 334 12.66 16.49 -22.33
CA VAL A 334 12.25 17.89 -22.12
C VAL A 334 11.40 17.97 -20.86
N PRO A 335 11.86 18.66 -19.80
CA PRO A 335 11.10 18.73 -18.56
C PRO A 335 9.88 19.66 -18.70
N ASP A 336 8.75 19.07 -19.06
CA ASP A 336 7.49 19.76 -19.34
C ASP A 336 6.22 19.08 -18.82
N THR A 337 6.36 17.94 -18.11
CA THR A 337 5.24 17.28 -17.45
C THR A 337 5.08 17.78 -16.01
N PRO A 338 3.85 18.12 -15.56
CA PRO A 338 3.64 18.45 -14.15
C PRO A 338 3.77 17.20 -13.26
N PRO A 339 4.28 17.35 -12.03
CA PRO A 339 4.37 16.24 -11.10
C PRO A 339 2.98 15.72 -10.69
N VAL A 340 2.94 14.49 -10.18
CA VAL A 340 1.74 13.83 -9.66
C VAL A 340 1.85 13.67 -8.15
N ALA A 341 0.97 14.35 -7.42
CA ALA A 341 0.82 14.20 -5.98
C ALA A 341 -0.19 13.09 -5.64
N VAL A 342 0.13 12.26 -4.65
CA VAL A 342 -0.63 11.09 -4.23
C VAL A 342 -1.06 11.26 -2.78
N ASN A 343 -2.29 10.86 -2.43
CA ASN A 343 -2.78 11.00 -1.06
C ASN A 343 -1.97 10.15 -0.07
N ASP A 344 -1.77 10.70 1.13
CA ASP A 344 -1.01 10.06 2.21
C ASP A 344 -1.89 9.60 3.37
N SER A 345 -1.39 8.57 4.04
CA SER A 345 -1.92 8.09 5.31
C SER A 345 -0.78 7.72 6.25
N PHE A 346 -0.89 8.12 7.50
CA PHE A 346 0.08 7.84 8.54
C PHE A 346 -0.51 6.99 9.67
N PRO A 347 0.32 6.32 10.50
CA PRO A 347 -0.15 5.64 11.70
C PRO A 347 -0.94 6.59 12.60
N CYS A 348 -1.95 6.06 13.29
CA CYS A 348 -2.70 6.84 14.27
C CYS A 348 -1.77 7.30 15.40
N ILE A 349 -1.91 8.55 15.82
CA ILE A 349 -1.30 9.06 17.05
C ILE A 349 -2.37 9.22 18.10
N ASP A 350 -1.99 9.23 19.36
CA ASP A 350 -2.94 9.53 20.43
C ASP A 350 -3.20 11.05 20.49
N GLU A 351 -4.37 11.47 20.94
CA GLU A 351 -4.68 12.91 21.04
C GLU A 351 -3.68 13.65 21.95
N GLY A 352 -3.46 14.93 21.64
CA GLY A 352 -2.45 15.77 22.30
C GLY A 352 -0.99 15.38 22.00
N SER A 353 -0.75 14.25 21.30
CA SER A 353 0.57 13.83 20.86
C SER A 353 0.99 14.50 19.54
N PHE A 354 2.19 14.16 19.07
CA PHE A 354 2.73 14.65 17.80
C PHE A 354 3.16 13.50 16.89
N LEU A 355 3.06 13.74 15.58
CA LEU A 355 3.64 12.92 14.53
C LEU A 355 4.76 13.71 13.87
N GLN A 356 5.95 13.12 13.74
CA GLN A 356 7.07 13.74 13.05
C GLN A 356 7.69 12.76 12.06
N THR A 357 7.92 13.23 10.85
CA THR A 357 8.69 12.52 9.82
C THR A 357 10.05 13.20 9.68
N LEU A 358 11.12 12.41 9.60
CA LEU A 358 12.50 12.93 9.63
C LEU A 358 13.22 12.75 8.30
N THR A 359 12.81 11.76 7.51
CA THR A 359 13.43 11.42 6.24
C THR A 359 12.45 11.55 5.09
N TYR A 360 12.99 11.59 3.86
CA TYR A 360 12.19 11.69 2.65
C TYR A 360 11.20 10.52 2.51
N ASP A 361 11.63 9.30 2.84
CA ASP A 361 10.83 8.07 2.75
C ASP A 361 9.71 7.95 3.78
N GLU A 362 9.74 8.80 4.80
CA GLU A 362 8.66 8.95 5.77
C GLU A 362 7.74 10.14 5.44
N GLY A 363 8.13 11.01 4.50
CA GLY A 363 7.42 12.25 4.19
C GLY A 363 6.30 12.09 3.17
N VAL A 364 5.58 13.19 2.92
CA VAL A 364 4.47 13.23 1.95
C VAL A 364 4.93 13.10 0.50
N LEU A 365 6.20 13.41 0.21
CA LEU A 365 6.73 13.31 -1.15
C LEU A 365 7.14 11.88 -1.54
N PHE A 366 7.06 10.90 -0.63
CA PHE A 366 7.64 9.58 -0.87
C PHE A 366 6.91 8.79 -1.98
N ASN A 367 5.59 8.92 -2.05
CA ASN A 367 4.71 8.31 -3.05
C ASN A 367 4.42 9.24 -4.24
N ASP A 368 4.90 10.48 -4.20
CA ASP A 368 4.80 11.45 -5.28
C ASP A 368 5.86 11.19 -6.34
N TYR A 369 5.54 11.46 -7.59
CA TYR A 369 6.45 11.25 -8.71
C TYR A 369 6.27 12.27 -9.81
N ASP A 370 7.31 12.40 -10.62
CA ASP A 370 7.28 13.09 -11.90
C ASP A 370 7.54 12.06 -12.99
N LEU A 371 6.95 12.25 -14.17
CA LEU A 371 7.30 11.40 -15.31
C LEU A 371 8.63 11.84 -15.92
N ASP A 372 8.97 13.12 -15.77
CA ASP A 372 10.25 13.68 -16.15
C ASP A 372 11.42 13.06 -15.37
N THR A 373 12.45 12.65 -16.10
CA THR A 373 13.62 12.03 -15.47
C THR A 373 14.49 13.05 -14.73
N GLY A 374 14.70 12.81 -13.44
CA GLY A 374 15.62 13.60 -12.61
C GLY A 374 15.03 14.86 -12.00
N SER A 375 13.72 15.08 -12.15
CA SER A 375 13.00 16.19 -11.50
C SER A 375 13.13 16.13 -9.98
N THR A 376 13.27 17.30 -9.36
CA THR A 376 13.28 17.42 -7.89
C THR A 376 11.97 17.97 -7.37
N LEU A 377 11.33 17.23 -6.46
CA LEU A 377 10.01 17.56 -5.96
C LEU A 377 10.08 18.40 -4.68
N SER A 378 9.17 19.35 -4.56
CA SER A 378 8.97 20.16 -3.36
C SER A 378 7.49 20.26 -2.99
N SER A 379 7.16 20.01 -1.72
CA SER A 379 5.79 20.12 -1.21
C SER A 379 5.43 21.55 -0.82
N ILE A 380 4.17 21.94 -1.08
CA ILE A 380 3.64 23.27 -0.74
C ILE A 380 2.25 23.11 -0.13
N ILE A 381 2.09 23.63 1.08
CA ILE A 381 0.83 23.56 1.84
C ILE A 381 -0.28 24.37 1.17
N VAL A 382 -1.49 23.81 1.15
CA VAL A 382 -2.71 24.46 0.64
C VAL A 382 -3.67 24.77 1.78
N THR A 383 -4.04 23.75 2.57
CA THR A 383 -4.88 23.91 3.76
C THR A 383 -4.19 23.35 4.98
N TYR A 384 -4.36 24.01 6.12
CA TYR A 384 -3.85 23.55 7.40
C TYR A 384 -4.87 22.62 8.10
N PRO A 385 -4.40 21.75 9.03
CA PRO A 385 -5.28 20.99 9.91
C PRO A 385 -6.17 21.90 10.76
N ILE A 386 -7.32 21.38 11.20
CA ILE A 386 -8.29 22.13 12.02
C ILE A 386 -8.06 21.88 13.51
N ASN A 387 -7.70 20.66 13.90
CA ASN A 387 -7.58 20.18 15.29
C ASN A 387 -6.11 19.99 15.70
N GLY A 388 -5.23 20.83 15.16
CA GLY A 388 -3.81 20.74 15.42
C GLY A 388 -2.97 21.81 14.74
N THR A 389 -1.66 21.69 14.90
CA THR A 389 -0.67 22.57 14.26
C THR A 389 0.26 21.76 13.35
N LEU A 390 0.65 22.35 12.22
CA LEU A 390 1.48 21.69 11.20
C LEU A 390 2.64 22.57 10.78
N ILE A 391 3.82 21.95 10.68
CA ILE A 391 4.99 22.47 9.98
C ILE A 391 5.31 21.49 8.85
N LEU A 392 5.05 21.88 7.60
CA LEU A 392 5.43 21.13 6.40
C LEU A 392 6.70 21.76 5.78
N ASN A 393 7.75 20.97 5.64
CA ASN A 393 8.98 21.38 4.98
C ASN A 393 8.91 21.09 3.48
N PRO A 394 9.59 21.89 2.62
CA PRO A 394 9.58 21.67 1.17
C PRO A 394 10.04 20.28 0.73
N ASN A 395 10.90 19.61 1.50
CA ASN A 395 11.37 18.25 1.18
C ASN A 395 10.36 17.14 1.56
N GLY A 396 9.12 17.50 1.90
CA GLY A 396 8.06 16.55 2.22
C GLY A 396 8.02 16.09 3.68
N THR A 397 9.03 16.40 4.50
CA THR A 397 8.96 16.07 5.92
C THR A 397 8.05 17.04 6.65
N PHE A 398 7.40 16.58 7.72
CA PHE A 398 6.51 17.43 8.50
C PHE A 398 6.50 17.07 9.99
N MET A 399 6.02 18.02 10.78
CA MET A 399 5.65 17.82 12.18
C MET A 399 4.21 18.27 12.35
N TYR A 400 3.38 17.36 12.85
CA TYR A 400 2.01 17.61 13.23
C TYR A 400 1.85 17.42 14.74
N THR A 401 1.10 18.30 15.41
CA THR A 401 0.75 18.17 16.83
C THR A 401 -0.74 18.37 16.99
N HIS A 402 -1.44 17.35 17.50
CA HIS A 402 -2.88 17.42 17.78
C HIS A 402 -3.13 18.39 18.95
N ASP A 403 -4.25 19.10 18.94
CA ASP A 403 -4.58 20.12 19.95
C ASP A 403 -5.02 19.55 21.32
N GLY A 404 -5.35 18.26 21.34
CA GLY A 404 -5.76 17.51 22.53
C GLY A 404 -7.27 17.50 22.78
N GLY A 405 -8.10 17.85 21.80
CA GLY A 405 -9.55 17.61 21.90
C GLY A 405 -10.00 16.25 21.35
N GLU A 406 -11.30 15.99 21.45
CA GLU A 406 -11.95 14.70 21.10
C GLU A 406 -12.08 14.39 19.59
N SER A 407 -11.21 14.98 18.76
CA SER A 407 -11.26 14.76 17.32
C SER A 407 -10.59 13.43 16.98
N THR A 408 -11.32 12.53 16.31
CA THR A 408 -10.79 11.21 15.92
C THR A 408 -10.00 11.23 14.60
N SER A 409 -9.96 12.39 13.94
CA SER A 409 -9.24 12.57 12.69
C SER A 409 -8.96 14.04 12.40
N ASP A 410 -7.87 14.30 11.71
CA ASP A 410 -7.57 15.60 11.11
C ASP A 410 -6.99 15.40 9.70
N SER A 411 -6.86 16.48 8.93
CA SER A 411 -6.30 16.42 7.58
C SER A 411 -5.72 17.74 7.13
N PHE A 412 -4.76 17.66 6.20
CA PHE A 412 -4.26 18.82 5.49
C PHE A 412 -4.06 18.49 4.01
N THR A 413 -3.98 19.50 3.16
CA THR A 413 -3.76 19.30 1.72
C THR A 413 -2.52 20.05 1.25
N TYR A 414 -1.81 19.47 0.30
CA TYR A 414 -0.63 20.06 -0.31
C TYR A 414 -0.64 19.82 -1.82
N TYR A 415 0.19 20.53 -2.57
CA TYR A 415 0.56 20.16 -3.93
C TYR A 415 2.07 20.07 -4.04
N VAL A 416 2.52 19.39 -5.09
CA VAL A 416 3.93 19.21 -5.42
C VAL A 416 4.30 20.19 -6.52
N ARG A 417 5.49 20.76 -6.41
CA ARG A 417 6.12 21.55 -7.46
C ARG A 417 7.48 20.94 -7.79
N ASP A 418 7.77 20.79 -9.07
CA ASP A 418 9.08 20.37 -9.56
C ASP A 418 10.08 21.55 -9.57
N ASP A 419 11.27 21.34 -10.13
CA ASP A 419 12.31 22.37 -10.28
C ASP A 419 12.12 23.27 -11.51
N THR A 420 11.25 22.91 -12.45
CA THR A 420 10.84 23.80 -13.56
C THR A 420 9.80 24.83 -13.13
N GLY A 421 9.04 24.53 -12.07
CA GLY A 421 7.97 25.35 -11.52
C GLY A 421 6.56 24.87 -11.88
N LEU A 422 6.42 23.74 -12.57
CA LEU A 422 5.14 23.08 -12.82
C LEU A 422 4.59 22.47 -11.52
N THR A 423 3.26 22.43 -11.40
CA THR A 423 2.57 22.07 -10.16
C THR A 423 1.55 20.97 -10.39
N SER A 424 1.49 20.03 -9.47
CA SER A 424 0.49 18.96 -9.44
C SER A 424 -0.91 19.46 -9.07
N ASP A 425 -1.90 18.58 -9.21
CA ASP A 425 -3.14 18.69 -8.44
C ASP A 425 -2.88 18.52 -6.94
N THR A 426 -3.87 18.86 -6.10
CA THR A 426 -3.75 18.76 -4.64
C THR A 426 -3.90 17.33 -4.13
N ALA A 427 -2.99 16.88 -3.28
CA ALA A 427 -3.10 15.66 -2.49
C ALA A 427 -3.57 15.96 -1.05
N THR A 428 -4.21 14.97 -0.43
CA THR A 428 -4.71 15.02 0.95
C THR A 428 -3.92 14.09 1.83
N VAL A 429 -3.47 14.61 2.98
CA VAL A 429 -2.90 13.84 4.07
C VAL A 429 -3.98 13.62 5.11
N SER A 430 -4.29 12.35 5.38
CA SER A 430 -5.24 11.96 6.42
C SER A 430 -4.51 11.55 7.69
N LEU A 431 -4.87 12.16 8.82
CA LEU A 431 -4.30 11.90 10.14
C LEU A 431 -5.36 11.23 11.01
N CYS A 432 -5.06 10.02 11.47
CA CYS A 432 -5.90 9.28 12.41
C CYS A 432 -5.49 9.63 13.84
N ILE A 433 -6.47 9.86 14.72
CA ILE A 433 -6.25 10.19 16.12
C ILE A 433 -6.95 9.15 16.99
N ASN A 434 -6.19 8.52 17.88
CA ASN A 434 -6.75 7.65 18.92
C ASN A 434 -7.19 8.53 20.09
N PRO A 435 -8.44 8.42 20.55
CA PRO A 435 -8.87 9.10 21.76
C PRO A 435 -8.09 8.55 22.97
N ILE A 436 -7.66 9.44 23.85
CA ILE A 436 -7.25 9.12 25.22
C ILE A 436 -8.47 9.42 26.11
N ASN A 437 -8.48 8.88 27.32
CA ASN A 437 -9.50 9.24 28.30
C ASN A 437 -8.91 10.35 29.18
N ASP A 438 -9.53 11.51 29.19
CA ASP A 438 -9.20 12.60 30.08
C ASP A 438 -9.76 12.38 31.49
N CYS A 439 -9.18 13.05 32.48
CA CYS A 439 -9.67 12.98 33.84
C CYS A 439 -10.85 13.94 34.04
N PRO A 440 -11.88 13.54 34.80
CA PRO A 440 -12.98 14.42 35.08
C PRO A 440 -12.54 15.57 35.99
N ILE A 441 -13.21 16.71 35.83
CA ILE A 441 -12.96 17.98 36.52
C ILE A 441 -14.04 18.17 37.58
N PRO A 442 -13.74 17.95 38.87
CA PRO A 442 -14.70 18.10 39.95
C PRO A 442 -14.84 19.57 40.38
N VAL A 443 -15.99 19.94 40.91
CA VAL A 443 -16.31 21.31 41.36
C VAL A 443 -16.86 21.28 42.79
N ASP A 444 -16.34 22.17 43.64
CA ASP A 444 -16.76 22.26 45.05
C ASP A 444 -18.28 22.49 45.20
N ASP A 445 -18.84 21.85 46.23
CA ASP A 445 -20.26 21.88 46.56
C ASP A 445 -20.53 22.64 47.85
N ILE A 446 -21.65 23.35 47.92
CA ILE A 446 -22.08 24.05 49.13
C ILE A 446 -23.55 23.76 49.42
N PHE A 447 -23.82 23.26 50.62
CA PHE A 447 -25.16 23.05 51.15
C PHE A 447 -25.39 23.88 52.41
N ASN A 448 -26.64 24.29 52.63
CA ASN A 448 -27.07 24.99 53.82
C ASN A 448 -28.31 24.31 54.38
N ILE A 449 -28.25 23.89 55.63
CA ILE A 449 -29.30 23.10 56.30
C ILE A 449 -29.43 23.55 57.76
N ASN A 450 -30.53 23.19 58.42
CA ASN A 450 -30.65 23.35 59.86
C ASN A 450 -30.15 22.09 60.58
N GLU A 451 -29.94 22.16 61.89
CA GLU A 451 -29.72 20.96 62.70
C GLU A 451 -30.93 20.01 62.66
N GLY A 452 -30.71 18.73 62.93
CA GLY A 452 -31.73 17.67 62.85
C GLY A 452 -32.21 17.30 61.43
N ASP A 453 -31.98 18.16 60.43
CA ASP A 453 -32.42 17.97 59.06
C ASP A 453 -31.50 17.04 58.23
N ILE A 454 -31.98 16.65 57.05
CA ILE A 454 -31.29 15.72 56.13
C ILE A 454 -31.11 16.35 54.73
N ILE A 455 -29.92 16.18 54.14
CA ILE A 455 -29.66 16.41 52.71
C ILE A 455 -29.80 15.08 51.98
N ASP A 456 -30.56 15.04 50.89
CA ASP A 456 -30.65 13.93 49.94
C ASP A 456 -30.42 14.50 48.53
N SER A 457 -29.19 14.37 48.02
CA SER A 457 -28.73 15.06 46.80
C SER A 457 -27.66 14.24 46.06
N THR A 458 -27.06 14.84 45.03
CA THR A 458 -25.91 14.30 44.31
C THR A 458 -24.76 15.32 44.30
N LEU A 459 -23.52 14.82 44.28
CA LEU A 459 -22.30 15.62 44.21
C LEU A 459 -21.83 15.88 42.78
N ILE A 460 -22.28 15.09 41.80
CA ILE A 460 -21.74 15.14 40.43
C ILE A 460 -22.50 16.09 39.49
N PHE A 461 -23.35 16.98 40.00
CA PHE A 461 -24.25 17.77 39.13
C PHE A 461 -23.54 18.94 38.42
N ASN A 462 -22.45 19.43 39.01
CA ASN A 462 -21.61 20.54 38.59
C ASN A 462 -20.23 20.07 38.09
N ASP A 463 -19.96 18.78 38.18
CA ASP A 463 -18.75 18.15 37.67
C ASP A 463 -18.82 17.97 36.15
N PHE A 464 -17.66 17.97 35.51
CA PHE A 464 -17.55 17.88 34.05
C PHE A 464 -16.50 16.86 33.62
N ASP A 465 -16.83 16.10 32.59
CA ASP A 465 -15.96 15.18 31.89
C ASP A 465 -16.07 15.47 30.40
N ILE A 466 -14.94 15.52 29.68
CA ILE A 466 -14.94 16.02 28.29
C ILE A 466 -15.53 14.99 27.32
N GLU A 467 -15.39 13.70 27.63
CA GLU A 467 -15.98 12.56 26.93
C GLU A 467 -17.45 12.32 27.29
N ASP A 468 -17.96 13.02 28.32
CA ASP A 468 -19.29 12.82 28.92
C ASP A 468 -19.43 11.38 29.49
N ASP A 469 -18.32 10.83 29.99
CA ASP A 469 -18.27 9.50 30.60
C ASP A 469 -19.02 9.45 31.93
N LYS A 470 -19.34 8.23 32.37
CA LYS A 470 -20.15 8.07 33.58
C LYS A 470 -19.31 8.29 34.84
N LEU A 471 -19.53 9.45 35.45
CA LEU A 471 -18.91 9.83 36.71
C LEU A 471 -19.29 8.92 37.89
N LYS A 472 -18.29 8.66 38.72
CA LYS A 472 -18.39 7.96 40.00
C LYS A 472 -17.62 8.71 41.07
N ILE A 473 -18.13 8.65 42.30
CA ILE A 473 -17.46 9.25 43.47
C ILE A 473 -16.90 8.20 44.41
N ASN A 474 -15.85 8.58 45.11
CA ASN A 474 -15.39 7.95 46.34
C ASN A 474 -15.11 9.01 47.41
N ILE A 475 -15.55 8.79 48.64
CA ILE A 475 -15.33 9.75 49.73
C ILE A 475 -13.89 9.64 50.22
N ALA A 476 -13.13 10.74 50.07
CA ALA A 476 -11.72 10.82 50.43
C ALA A 476 -11.53 11.19 51.92
N SER A 477 -12.42 12.03 52.46
CA SER A 477 -12.48 12.36 53.89
C SER A 477 -13.93 12.33 54.36
N LEU A 478 -14.18 11.88 55.59
CA LEU A 478 -15.53 11.87 56.16
C LEU A 478 -15.80 13.18 56.92
N PRO A 479 -17.05 13.66 56.98
CA PRO A 479 -17.39 14.83 57.79
C PRO A 479 -17.12 14.54 59.28
N THR A 480 -16.73 15.58 60.02
CA THR A 480 -16.38 15.47 61.45
C THR A 480 -17.58 15.31 62.37
N ILE A 481 -18.76 15.76 61.93
CA ILE A 481 -20.04 15.66 62.65
C ILE A 481 -21.16 15.33 61.65
N GLY A 482 -22.28 14.80 62.17
CA GLY A 482 -23.37 14.25 61.37
C GLY A 482 -23.06 12.85 60.81
N GLY A 483 -23.96 12.33 59.97
CA GLY A 483 -23.83 11.02 59.35
C GLY A 483 -23.90 11.11 57.83
N LEU A 484 -22.91 10.54 57.13
CA LEU A 484 -22.86 10.48 55.67
C LEU A 484 -23.04 9.05 55.16
N ASN A 485 -24.03 8.84 54.31
CA ASN A 485 -24.19 7.64 53.49
C ASN A 485 -24.14 8.05 52.01
N TRP A 486 -23.41 7.32 51.17
CA TRP A 486 -23.29 7.65 49.75
C TRP A 486 -23.32 6.40 48.88
N ASN A 487 -23.60 6.59 47.60
CA ASN A 487 -23.42 5.60 46.55
C ASN A 487 -22.33 6.07 45.59
N ASN A 488 -21.71 5.13 44.89
CA ASN A 488 -20.66 5.45 43.92
C ASN A 488 -21.18 6.26 42.72
N ASP A 489 -22.48 6.43 42.52
CA ASP A 489 -23.05 7.20 41.41
C ASP A 489 -23.20 8.71 41.71
N GLY A 490 -22.58 9.19 42.78
CA GLY A 490 -22.65 10.59 43.20
C GLY A 490 -23.77 10.89 44.20
N THR A 491 -24.76 10.01 44.33
CA THR A 491 -25.88 10.25 45.26
C THR A 491 -25.45 10.06 46.72
N PHE A 492 -25.93 10.94 47.60
CA PHE A 492 -25.61 10.89 49.02
C PHE A 492 -26.77 11.37 49.89
N VAL A 493 -26.75 10.89 51.13
CA VAL A 493 -27.60 11.33 52.22
C VAL A 493 -26.72 11.79 53.38
N TYR A 494 -26.84 13.05 53.79
CA TYR A 494 -26.20 13.60 54.98
C TYR A 494 -27.24 13.92 56.04
N THR A 495 -27.06 13.43 57.26
CA THR A 495 -27.90 13.72 58.43
C THR A 495 -27.14 14.66 59.35
N ALA A 496 -27.66 15.86 59.57
CA ALA A 496 -27.11 16.82 60.52
C ALA A 496 -27.19 16.26 61.96
N PRO A 497 -26.31 16.70 62.89
CA PRO A 497 -26.51 16.39 64.32
C PRO A 497 -27.86 16.95 64.80
N ASP A 498 -28.41 16.34 65.85
CA ASP A 498 -29.71 16.77 66.41
C ASP A 498 -29.66 18.19 67.00
N ASP A 499 -28.47 18.68 67.38
CA ASP A 499 -28.26 19.97 68.05
C ASP A 499 -26.87 20.56 67.68
N VAL A 500 -26.78 21.89 67.63
CA VAL A 500 -25.58 22.69 67.32
C VAL A 500 -25.33 23.75 68.41
N ASP A 501 -24.18 23.66 69.07
CA ASP A 501 -23.80 24.63 70.11
C ASP A 501 -23.71 26.09 69.60
N LYS A 502 -24.13 27.05 70.44
CA LYS A 502 -23.93 28.49 70.19
C LYS A 502 -22.44 28.89 70.29
N PRO A 503 -21.95 29.80 69.41
CA PRO A 503 -22.67 30.49 68.34
C PRO A 503 -22.63 29.69 67.02
N GLY A 504 -23.76 29.16 66.56
CA GLY A 504 -23.88 28.64 65.19
C GLY A 504 -23.72 29.73 64.12
N PRO A 505 -23.65 29.38 62.82
CA PRO A 505 -23.71 28.03 62.27
C PRO A 505 -22.40 27.25 62.43
N GLU A 506 -22.50 25.93 62.47
CA GLU A 506 -21.33 25.04 62.39
C GLU A 506 -21.04 24.70 60.93
N ILE A 507 -19.76 24.82 60.53
CA ILE A 507 -19.34 24.58 59.14
C ILE A 507 -18.50 23.32 59.11
N ILE A 508 -18.94 22.35 58.31
CA ILE A 508 -18.25 21.07 58.14
C ILE A 508 -17.85 20.91 56.70
N THR A 509 -16.73 20.20 56.49
CA THR A 509 -16.24 19.90 55.16
C THR A 509 -15.87 18.44 55.04
N PHE A 510 -16.06 17.90 53.85
CA PHE A 510 -15.54 16.59 53.47
C PHE A 510 -15.19 16.59 51.99
N ASP A 511 -14.27 15.74 51.58
CA ASP A 511 -13.77 15.71 50.20
C ASP A 511 -14.22 14.42 49.52
N TYR A 512 -14.54 14.52 48.23
CA TYR A 512 -14.76 13.36 47.36
C TYR A 512 -13.78 13.38 46.20
N ALA A 513 -13.36 12.19 45.78
CA ALA A 513 -12.59 11.96 44.56
C ALA A 513 -13.55 11.52 43.46
N LEU A 514 -13.36 12.08 42.27
CA LEU A 514 -14.15 11.80 41.07
C LEU A 514 -13.37 10.86 40.14
N SER A 515 -14.04 9.87 39.58
CA SER A 515 -13.48 8.94 38.59
C SER A 515 -14.51 8.64 37.52
N ASP A 516 -14.10 8.55 36.27
CA ASP A 516 -14.92 8.06 35.16
C ASP A 516 -15.00 6.52 35.17
N ASP A 517 -15.71 5.92 34.21
CA ASP A 517 -15.79 4.48 34.01
C ASP A 517 -14.69 3.89 33.11
N GLY A 518 -13.75 4.71 32.66
CA GLY A 518 -12.58 4.35 31.87
C GLY A 518 -11.35 3.95 32.71
N PHE A 519 -11.03 4.66 33.80
CA PHE A 519 -9.80 4.44 34.59
C PHE A 519 -9.88 4.87 36.08
N ASN A 520 -9.07 4.22 36.94
CA ASN A 520 -8.93 4.54 38.38
C ASN A 520 -7.74 5.50 38.69
N LEU A 521 -7.12 6.14 37.69
CA LEU A 521 -5.86 6.89 37.86
C LEU A 521 -6.02 8.40 38.03
N CYS A 522 -7.25 8.91 37.93
CA CYS A 522 -7.57 10.31 38.09
C CYS A 522 -7.88 10.62 39.56
N ASP A 523 -6.88 11.08 40.32
CA ASP A 523 -7.07 11.53 41.70
C ASP A 523 -7.55 13.01 41.72
N SER A 524 -8.60 13.33 40.96
CA SER A 524 -9.24 14.66 41.01
C SER A 524 -10.21 14.71 42.19
N THR A 525 -10.11 15.74 43.04
CA THR A 525 -10.94 15.88 44.25
C THR A 525 -11.65 17.23 44.32
N ALA A 526 -12.86 17.26 44.87
CA ALA A 526 -13.56 18.48 45.27
C ALA A 526 -14.01 18.42 46.73
N THR A 527 -14.25 19.59 47.31
CA THR A 527 -14.67 19.76 48.70
C THR A 527 -16.16 20.08 48.77
N VAL A 528 -16.88 19.34 49.61
CA VAL A 528 -18.25 19.65 50.01
C VAL A 528 -18.21 20.45 51.30
N THR A 529 -18.85 21.61 51.31
CA THR A 529 -19.07 22.43 52.51
C THR A 529 -20.54 22.37 52.91
N ILE A 530 -20.82 21.94 54.14
CA ILE A 530 -22.18 21.97 54.71
C ILE A 530 -22.18 23.00 55.84
N ILE A 531 -23.09 23.97 55.73
CA ILE A 531 -23.36 24.98 56.75
C ILE A 531 -24.61 24.51 57.50
N ILE A 532 -24.46 24.23 58.79
CA ILE A 532 -25.55 23.75 59.66
C ILE A 532 -25.95 24.90 60.57
N ASN A 533 -27.14 25.44 60.33
CA ASN A 533 -27.70 26.54 61.11
C ASN A 533 -28.25 26.01 62.45
N TYR A 534 -27.95 26.76 63.49
CA TYR A 534 -28.56 26.61 64.81
C TYR A 534 -30.05 26.94 64.76
N GLU A 535 -30.90 26.09 65.35
CA GLU A 535 -32.29 26.39 65.68
C GLU A 535 -32.47 26.31 67.21
N ASN A 536 -33.51 26.96 67.75
CA ASN A 536 -33.72 26.91 69.21
C ASN A 536 -34.56 25.69 69.58
N ASP A 537 -33.99 24.80 70.39
CA ASP A 537 -34.71 23.68 70.98
C ASP A 537 -35.59 24.16 72.15
N CYS A 538 -36.78 23.57 72.26
CA CYS A 538 -37.70 23.93 73.33
C CYS A 538 -37.34 23.21 74.63
N PRO A 539 -37.57 23.85 75.81
CA PRO A 539 -37.34 23.20 77.08
C PRO A 539 -38.24 21.96 77.25
N ILE A 540 -37.72 20.94 77.94
CA ILE A 540 -38.48 19.76 78.35
C ILE A 540 -38.98 19.98 79.77
N ALA A 541 -40.28 20.30 79.90
CA ALA A 541 -40.94 20.43 81.21
C ALA A 541 -41.58 19.12 81.66
N LEU A 542 -41.27 18.68 82.88
CA LEU A 542 -41.75 17.44 83.48
C LEU A 542 -42.82 17.71 84.55
N ASP A 543 -43.87 16.89 84.58
CA ASP A 543 -44.94 17.03 85.57
C ASP A 543 -44.42 16.92 87.03
N ASP A 544 -44.91 17.82 87.87
CA ASP A 544 -44.65 17.92 89.31
C ASP A 544 -45.70 17.21 90.15
N SER A 545 -45.34 16.90 91.40
CA SER A 545 -46.33 16.49 92.39
C SER A 545 -46.01 16.92 93.81
N ILE A 546 -47.05 17.23 94.58
CA ILE A 546 -46.95 17.56 96.00
C ILE A 546 -48.05 16.86 96.80
N ILE A 547 -47.78 16.67 98.09
CA ILE A 547 -48.75 16.18 99.08
C ILE A 547 -48.93 17.26 100.13
N ILE A 548 -50.18 17.58 100.47
CA ILE A 548 -50.52 18.56 101.52
C ILE A 548 -51.53 17.98 102.52
N ASP A 549 -51.48 18.51 103.75
CA ASP A 549 -52.45 18.19 104.82
C ASP A 549 -53.62 19.17 104.75
N GLY A 550 -54.81 18.66 104.44
CA GLY A 550 -56.05 19.43 104.31
C GLY A 550 -56.81 19.66 105.63
N SER A 551 -56.22 19.31 106.79
CA SER A 551 -56.85 19.52 108.09
C SER A 551 -56.93 21.00 108.48
N GLU A 552 -56.08 21.88 107.93
CA GLU A 552 -56.07 23.33 108.12
C GLU A 552 -55.74 24.06 106.80
N PRO A 553 -56.07 25.36 106.65
CA PRO A 553 -55.60 26.13 105.51
C PRO A 553 -54.07 26.11 105.44
N ILE A 554 -53.51 25.84 104.25
CA ILE A 554 -52.06 25.73 104.05
C ILE A 554 -51.64 26.43 102.76
N SER A 555 -50.47 27.07 102.81
CA SER A 555 -49.79 27.64 101.64
C SER A 555 -48.52 26.85 101.38
N ARG A 556 -48.30 26.43 100.14
CA ARG A 556 -47.15 25.61 99.72
C ARG A 556 -46.48 26.22 98.50
N ILE A 557 -45.17 26.46 98.59
CA ILE A 557 -44.33 26.83 97.44
C ILE A 557 -43.83 25.55 96.77
N ILE A 558 -43.85 25.52 95.44
CA ILE A 558 -43.53 24.38 94.60
C ILE A 558 -42.46 24.83 93.60
N SER A 559 -41.28 24.22 93.66
CA SER A 559 -40.21 24.42 92.68
C SER A 559 -40.52 23.56 91.46
N VAL A 560 -41.10 24.17 90.43
CA VAL A 560 -41.59 23.44 89.25
C VAL A 560 -40.53 23.26 88.16
N LEU A 561 -39.37 23.92 88.29
CA LEU A 561 -38.30 23.87 87.29
C LEU A 561 -37.15 22.92 87.67
N ASP A 562 -37.19 22.32 88.87
CA ASP A 562 -36.05 21.52 89.39
C ASP A 562 -35.84 20.21 88.59
N ASN A 563 -36.88 19.73 87.91
CA ASN A 563 -36.92 18.54 87.06
C ASN A 563 -37.00 18.87 85.56
N ASP A 564 -36.96 20.15 85.20
CA ASP A 564 -37.02 20.60 83.82
C ASP A 564 -35.60 20.76 83.26
N SER A 565 -35.46 20.61 81.95
CA SER A 565 -34.16 20.73 81.28
C SER A 565 -34.30 21.29 79.88
N ASP A 566 -33.27 21.97 79.42
CA ASP A 566 -33.15 22.55 78.09
C ASP A 566 -31.71 22.30 77.61
N VAL A 567 -31.53 21.97 76.34
CA VAL A 567 -30.27 21.44 75.79
C VAL A 567 -29.34 22.56 75.30
N ASP A 568 -29.91 23.64 74.78
CA ASP A 568 -29.21 24.70 74.05
C ASP A 568 -29.48 26.11 74.62
N SER A 569 -30.46 26.25 75.52
CA SER A 569 -30.75 27.47 76.26
C SER A 569 -30.94 27.21 77.77
N GLU A 570 -30.82 28.27 78.59
CA GLU A 570 -31.30 28.21 79.97
C GLU A 570 -32.82 28.44 80.00
N ILE A 571 -33.53 27.74 80.88
CA ILE A 571 -34.95 27.97 81.15
C ILE A 571 -35.13 29.37 81.77
N ASP A 572 -36.03 30.19 81.21
CA ASP A 572 -36.35 31.50 81.76
C ASP A 572 -37.23 31.33 83.00
N THR A 573 -36.62 31.43 84.18
CA THR A 573 -37.34 31.35 85.47
C THR A 573 -38.49 32.36 85.60
N THR A 574 -38.48 33.46 84.84
CA THR A 574 -39.54 34.49 84.88
C THR A 574 -40.73 34.20 83.96
N SER A 575 -40.63 33.17 83.12
CA SER A 575 -41.65 32.77 82.14
C SER A 575 -42.76 31.88 82.70
N VAL A 576 -42.64 31.42 83.96
CA VAL A 576 -43.62 30.51 84.56
C VAL A 576 -44.99 31.18 84.67
N ILE A 577 -45.98 30.67 83.94
CA ILE A 577 -47.34 31.22 83.90
C ILE A 577 -48.36 30.10 84.18
N ILE A 578 -49.37 30.40 84.99
CA ILE A 578 -50.48 29.46 85.23
C ILE A 578 -51.45 29.54 84.06
N ILE A 579 -51.56 28.43 83.32
CA ILE A 579 -52.49 28.27 82.21
C ILE A 579 -53.87 27.86 82.71
N SER A 580 -53.92 26.95 83.68
CA SER A 580 -55.15 26.53 84.35
C SER A 580 -54.90 26.35 85.84
N GLY A 581 -55.63 27.11 86.65
CA GLY A 581 -55.57 27.03 88.10
C GLY A 581 -56.22 25.77 88.67
N PRO A 582 -56.09 25.58 90.00
CA PRO A 582 -56.68 24.47 90.73
C PRO A 582 -58.21 24.56 90.80
N SER A 583 -58.87 23.42 91.06
CA SER A 583 -60.32 23.35 91.26
C SER A 583 -60.75 24.01 92.57
N PHE A 584 -59.91 23.94 93.61
CA PHE A 584 -60.12 24.62 94.89
C PHE A 584 -58.82 25.25 95.40
N GLY A 585 -58.96 26.42 96.03
CA GLY A 585 -57.83 27.25 96.42
C GLY A 585 -57.39 28.19 95.29
N GLU A 586 -56.20 28.75 95.44
CA GLU A 586 -55.60 29.69 94.50
C GLU A 586 -54.17 29.26 94.20
N ALA A 587 -53.74 29.35 92.95
CA ALA A 587 -52.35 29.18 92.55
C ALA A 587 -51.81 30.52 92.03
N ILE A 588 -50.58 30.86 92.44
CA ILE A 588 -49.89 32.09 92.06
C ILE A 588 -48.51 31.71 91.53
N ALA A 589 -48.19 32.08 90.29
CA ALA A 589 -46.84 31.98 89.76
C ALA A 589 -45.97 33.10 90.33
N ASN A 590 -44.80 32.75 90.83
CA ASN A 590 -43.82 33.68 91.39
C ASN A 590 -42.76 34.01 90.33
N ILE A 591 -42.15 35.18 90.43
CA ILE A 591 -41.13 35.64 89.47
C ILE A 591 -39.83 34.83 89.52
N ASP A 592 -39.64 34.01 90.55
CA ASP A 592 -38.46 33.15 90.73
C ASP A 592 -38.64 31.74 90.13
N GLY A 593 -39.70 31.53 89.35
CA GLY A 593 -39.99 30.25 88.70
C GLY A 593 -40.67 29.22 89.58
N THR A 594 -41.13 29.61 90.77
CA THR A 594 -41.91 28.73 91.66
C THR A 594 -43.42 29.02 91.58
N ILE A 595 -44.25 28.04 91.92
CA ILE A 595 -45.71 28.23 92.05
C ILE A 595 -46.12 28.10 93.52
N THR A 596 -46.85 29.10 94.02
CA THR A 596 -47.48 29.05 95.35
C THR A 596 -48.90 28.51 95.23
N TYR A 597 -49.20 27.39 95.88
CA TYR A 597 -50.55 26.85 96.03
C TYR A 597 -51.12 27.18 97.41
N ASN A 598 -52.19 27.97 97.45
CA ASN A 598 -52.94 28.34 98.63
C ASN A 598 -54.21 27.49 98.74
N TYR A 599 -54.17 26.48 99.61
CA TYR A 599 -55.30 25.61 99.86
C TYR A 599 -56.21 26.18 100.95
N GLU A 600 -57.47 26.45 100.59
CA GLU A 600 -58.55 26.70 101.54
C GLU A 600 -59.36 25.41 101.76
N VAL A 601 -59.83 25.20 102.99
CA VAL A 601 -60.51 23.96 103.43
C VAL A 601 -61.52 23.47 102.39
N SER A 602 -61.25 22.30 101.78
CA SER A 602 -62.03 21.73 100.68
C SER A 602 -62.29 20.23 100.87
N PRO A 603 -63.38 19.65 100.31
CA PRO A 603 -63.68 18.22 100.43
C PRO A 603 -62.97 17.33 99.37
N ILE A 604 -62.09 17.87 98.52
CA ILE A 604 -61.38 17.10 97.50
C ILE A 604 -60.09 16.47 98.06
N SER A 605 -59.74 15.29 97.56
CA SER A 605 -58.48 14.59 97.91
C SER A 605 -57.39 14.74 96.83
N PHE A 606 -57.70 15.44 95.74
CA PHE A 606 -56.82 15.59 94.58
C PHE A 606 -57.17 16.86 93.81
N ASP A 607 -56.15 17.64 93.46
CA ASP A 607 -56.24 18.83 92.63
C ASP A 607 -55.11 18.86 91.58
N THR A 608 -55.26 19.72 90.57
CA THR A 608 -54.28 19.85 89.48
C THR A 608 -54.10 21.30 89.06
N ILE A 609 -52.86 21.70 88.81
CA ILE A 609 -52.49 23.00 88.23
C ILE A 609 -51.79 22.72 86.91
N THR A 610 -52.11 23.45 85.84
CA THR A 610 -51.35 23.40 84.58
C THR A 610 -50.63 24.73 84.41
N TYR A 611 -49.33 24.68 84.18
CA TYR A 611 -48.49 25.85 83.95
C TYR A 611 -47.74 25.71 82.63
N SER A 612 -47.23 26.83 82.14
CA SER A 612 -46.26 26.89 81.06
C SER A 612 -44.95 27.49 81.53
N VAL A 613 -43.88 27.14 80.83
CA VAL A 613 -42.54 27.69 81.00
C VAL A 613 -41.89 27.80 79.63
N SER A 614 -41.05 28.81 79.43
CA SER A 614 -40.22 28.98 78.25
C SER A 614 -38.75 29.12 78.59
N ASP A 615 -37.91 28.94 77.58
CA ASP A 615 -36.52 29.36 77.58
C ASP A 615 -36.37 30.88 77.37
N TYR A 616 -35.14 31.38 77.33
CA TYR A 616 -34.84 32.78 77.04
C TYR A 616 -34.95 33.18 75.56
N GLU A 617 -35.14 32.23 74.66
CA GLU A 617 -35.31 32.45 73.21
C GLU A 617 -36.78 32.44 72.77
N GLY A 618 -37.67 32.02 73.68
CA GLY A 618 -39.11 32.15 73.61
C GLY A 618 -39.87 30.86 73.29
N CYS A 619 -39.25 29.66 73.30
CA CYS A 619 -40.04 28.44 73.11
C CYS A 619 -40.77 28.03 74.39
N GLU A 620 -42.11 27.92 74.33
CA GLU A 620 -42.99 27.66 75.47
C GLU A 620 -43.54 26.22 75.48
N VAL A 621 -43.46 25.54 76.62
CA VAL A 621 -44.00 24.19 76.86
C VAL A 621 -44.92 24.13 78.07
N LEU A 622 -45.69 23.05 78.19
CA LEU A 622 -46.68 22.85 79.27
C LEU A 622 -46.30 21.69 80.19
N ALA A 623 -46.52 21.87 81.49
CA ALA A 623 -46.43 20.82 82.50
C ALA A 623 -47.53 20.97 83.57
N LYS A 624 -47.71 19.94 84.39
CA LYS A 624 -48.75 19.89 85.43
C LYS A 624 -48.17 19.67 86.81
N ILE A 625 -48.86 20.24 87.79
CA ILE A 625 -48.67 19.92 89.20
C ILE A 625 -49.84 19.08 89.68
N TYR A 626 -49.56 17.86 90.15
CA TYR A 626 -50.53 17.01 90.83
C TYR A 626 -50.50 17.25 92.34
N VAL A 627 -51.61 17.70 92.91
CA VAL A 627 -51.73 17.99 94.33
C VAL A 627 -52.58 16.92 95.01
N TYR A 628 -51.96 16.11 95.87
CA TYR A 628 -52.67 15.11 96.67
C TYR A 628 -52.97 15.69 98.06
N ILE A 629 -54.23 15.63 98.50
CA ILE A 629 -54.70 16.26 99.74
C ILE A 629 -55.12 15.17 100.73
N GLU A 630 -54.43 15.10 101.88
CA GLU A 630 -54.72 14.14 102.94
C GLU A 630 -55.53 14.79 104.09
N HIS A 631 -56.12 13.97 104.99
CA HIS A 631 -56.84 14.41 106.20
C HIS A 631 -58.03 15.38 106.00
N VAL A 632 -58.79 15.23 104.90
CA VAL A 632 -60.02 15.98 104.61
C VAL A 632 -61.10 15.78 105.71
N ARG A 633 -61.68 16.87 106.25
CA ARG A 633 -62.68 16.83 107.34
C ARG A 633 -64.07 16.33 106.87
N THR A 634 -64.68 15.38 107.59
CA THR A 634 -66.03 14.84 107.32
C THR A 634 -66.96 14.96 108.55
N PRO A 635 -68.09 15.71 108.48
CA PRO A 635 -68.97 15.93 109.62
C PRO A 635 -69.82 14.72 110.04
N ASN A 636 -70.16 14.65 111.34
CA ASN A 636 -71.06 13.64 111.93
C ASN A 636 -72.13 14.28 112.83
N TYR A 637 -73.35 13.73 112.87
CA TYR A 637 -74.52 14.30 113.56
C TYR A 637 -75.23 13.29 114.48
N LYS A 638 -75.67 13.74 115.66
CA LYS A 638 -76.37 12.92 116.68
C LYS A 638 -77.64 13.62 117.20
N LEU A 639 -78.77 12.94 117.09
CA LEU A 639 -80.12 13.47 117.39
C LEU A 639 -80.76 12.81 118.64
N PRO A 640 -81.51 13.56 119.48
CA PRO A 640 -82.30 13.02 120.58
C PRO A 640 -83.72 12.61 120.15
N ASN A 641 -84.33 11.61 120.82
CA ASN A 641 -85.62 11.03 120.38
C ASN A 641 -86.84 11.43 121.25
N TYR A 642 -86.64 12.16 122.35
CA TYR A 642 -87.70 12.68 123.20
C TYR A 642 -87.24 13.95 123.93
N PHE A 643 -88.18 14.79 124.35
CA PHE A 643 -87.95 15.96 125.20
C PHE A 643 -89.20 16.32 126.00
N THR A 644 -89.06 17.09 127.09
CA THR A 644 -90.12 17.31 128.09
C THR A 644 -90.19 18.80 128.46
N PRO A 645 -90.99 19.62 127.75
CA PRO A 645 -91.11 21.05 128.06
C PRO A 645 -91.80 21.28 129.41
N ASN A 646 -91.03 21.52 130.47
CA ASN A 646 -91.48 21.74 131.83
C ASN A 646 -90.95 23.07 132.44
N GLY A 647 -90.09 23.79 131.72
CA GLY A 647 -89.54 25.08 132.13
C GLY A 647 -88.32 24.96 133.05
N ASP A 648 -87.65 23.81 133.10
CA ASP A 648 -86.42 23.57 133.86
C ASP A 648 -85.12 23.78 133.05
N ASP A 649 -85.24 24.15 131.78
CA ASP A 649 -84.18 24.39 130.79
C ASP A 649 -83.29 23.18 130.44
N PHE A 650 -83.50 22.00 131.05
CA PHE A 650 -82.63 20.83 130.85
C PHE A 650 -83.01 19.99 129.64
N ASN A 651 -84.31 19.73 129.45
CA ASN A 651 -84.85 18.98 128.31
C ASN A 651 -86.07 19.66 127.68
N ASP A 652 -86.13 20.98 127.81
CA ASP A 652 -87.18 21.82 127.25
C ASP A 652 -87.11 21.94 125.71
N TYR A 653 -86.03 21.45 125.07
CA TYR A 653 -85.79 21.65 123.65
C TYR A 653 -85.18 20.42 122.95
N PHE A 654 -85.52 20.28 121.67
CA PHE A 654 -84.85 19.39 120.72
C PHE A 654 -83.54 20.03 120.23
N VAL A 655 -82.39 19.34 120.29
CA VAL A 655 -81.04 19.88 119.94
C VAL A 655 -80.23 18.82 119.18
N ILE A 656 -79.46 19.22 118.14
CA ILE A 656 -78.54 18.32 117.41
C ILE A 656 -77.13 18.48 117.97
N LYS A 657 -76.46 17.37 118.26
CA LYS A 657 -75.01 17.39 118.53
C LYS A 657 -74.26 17.08 117.23
N HIS A 658 -73.15 17.75 116.99
CA HIS A 658 -72.33 17.57 115.80
C HIS A 658 -70.85 17.44 116.16
N GLU A 659 -70.10 16.72 115.33
CA GLU A 659 -68.65 16.55 115.44
C GLU A 659 -67.99 16.79 114.06
N ASN A 660 -66.71 17.17 114.06
CA ASN A 660 -65.90 17.37 112.85
C ASN A 660 -66.41 18.45 111.88
N ILE A 661 -67.10 19.47 112.40
CA ILE A 661 -67.46 20.70 111.71
C ILE A 661 -67.52 21.86 112.72
N LEU A 662 -67.14 23.06 112.29
CA LEU A 662 -67.21 24.27 113.11
C LEU A 662 -68.67 24.73 113.22
N GLU A 663 -69.08 25.11 114.43
CA GLU A 663 -70.47 25.50 114.74
C GLU A 663 -70.95 26.71 113.92
N LYS A 664 -70.05 27.66 113.62
CA LYS A 664 -70.33 28.84 112.78
C LYS A 664 -70.66 28.50 111.32
N ASP A 665 -70.18 27.36 110.84
CA ASP A 665 -70.28 26.93 109.45
C ASP A 665 -71.46 25.98 109.26
N MET A 666 -72.39 25.94 110.22
CA MET A 666 -73.50 25.00 110.19
C MET A 666 -74.83 25.65 110.57
N SER A 667 -75.85 25.31 109.79
CA SER A 667 -77.25 25.60 110.05
C SER A 667 -78.09 24.37 109.74
N PHE A 668 -79.32 24.35 110.22
CA PHE A 668 -80.25 23.25 110.07
C PHE A 668 -81.57 23.79 109.54
N GLU A 669 -81.97 23.35 108.35
CA GLU A 669 -83.35 23.54 107.89
C GLU A 669 -84.20 22.47 108.58
N VAL A 670 -85.13 22.88 109.45
CA VAL A 670 -85.90 21.97 110.30
C VAL A 670 -87.39 22.10 110.02
N ILE A 671 -88.05 20.96 109.82
CA ILE A 671 -89.49 20.84 109.73
C ILE A 671 -89.96 19.78 110.73
N ILE A 672 -91.00 20.07 111.50
CA ILE A 672 -91.62 19.15 112.45
C ILE A 672 -93.11 19.06 112.18
N TYR A 673 -93.62 17.83 112.13
CA TYR A 673 -94.99 17.48 111.80
C TYR A 673 -95.67 16.80 112.99
N ASP A 674 -96.97 17.03 113.17
CA ASP A 674 -97.79 16.22 114.09
C ASP A 674 -98.09 14.82 113.51
N ARG A 675 -98.71 13.94 114.31
CA ARG A 675 -99.14 12.59 113.87
C ARG A 675 -100.07 12.56 112.64
N TYR A 676 -100.65 13.69 112.25
CA TYR A 676 -101.50 13.83 111.06
C TYR A 676 -100.75 14.48 109.90
N GLN A 677 -99.41 14.55 109.98
CA GLN A 677 -98.49 15.15 109.00
C GLN A 677 -98.72 16.65 108.76
N ARG A 678 -99.29 17.37 109.74
CA ARG A 678 -99.44 18.82 109.64
C ARG A 678 -98.20 19.47 110.23
N ILE A 679 -97.64 20.44 109.52
CA ILE A 679 -96.47 21.21 109.99
C ILE A 679 -96.86 21.94 111.27
N VAL A 680 -96.15 21.64 112.34
CA VAL A 680 -96.23 22.36 113.61
C VAL A 680 -95.04 23.29 113.77
N TYR A 681 -93.89 22.98 113.17
CA TYR A 681 -92.72 23.85 113.20
C TYR A 681 -92.00 23.80 111.86
N GLU A 682 -91.59 24.95 111.35
CA GLU A 682 -90.72 25.07 110.19
C GLU A 682 -89.82 26.29 110.40
N GLY A 683 -88.53 26.12 110.19
CA GLY A 683 -87.56 27.21 110.33
C GLY A 683 -86.13 26.78 110.03
N VAL A 684 -85.28 27.77 109.78
CA VAL A 684 -83.82 27.57 109.67
C VAL A 684 -83.19 27.95 111.00
N ILE A 685 -82.39 27.05 111.55
CA ILE A 685 -81.83 27.13 112.89
C ILE A 685 -80.32 27.14 112.76
N LYS A 686 -79.65 28.13 113.34
CA LYS A 686 -78.18 28.12 113.41
C LYS A 686 -77.75 27.07 114.42
N SER A 687 -76.59 26.46 114.21
CA SER A 687 -76.15 25.30 115.02
C SER A 687 -76.18 25.50 116.54
N SER A 688 -76.01 26.75 117.01
CA SER A 688 -76.03 27.12 118.44
C SER A 688 -77.44 27.25 119.03
N ASP A 689 -78.49 27.22 118.23
CA ASP A 689 -79.85 27.53 118.66
C ASP A 689 -80.64 26.28 119.06
N LYS A 690 -81.42 26.40 120.13
CA LYS A 690 -82.35 25.35 120.57
C LYS A 690 -83.46 25.21 119.51
N ILE A 691 -83.59 24.05 118.87
CA ILE A 691 -84.32 23.89 117.59
C ILE A 691 -85.81 24.12 117.73
N TRP A 692 -86.44 23.45 118.69
CA TRP A 692 -87.88 23.51 118.89
C TRP A 692 -88.23 23.29 120.35
N SER A 693 -89.10 24.16 120.88
CA SER A 693 -89.54 24.19 122.28
C SER A 693 -90.93 23.58 122.51
N GLY A 694 -91.49 22.91 121.50
CA GLY A 694 -92.87 22.38 121.58
C GLY A 694 -93.96 23.44 121.35
N ILE A 695 -93.62 24.60 120.78
CA ILE A 695 -94.57 25.64 120.39
C ILE A 695 -94.84 25.55 118.90
N SER A 696 -96.11 25.56 118.51
CA SER A 696 -96.48 25.60 117.09
C SER A 696 -96.10 26.95 116.49
N SER A 697 -95.33 26.93 115.41
CA SER A 697 -95.00 28.10 114.59
C SER A 697 -96.24 28.79 114.02
N SER A 698 -97.32 28.06 113.75
CA SER A 698 -98.53 28.60 113.10
C SER A 698 -99.57 29.17 114.07
N THR A 699 -99.68 28.62 115.28
CA THR A 699 -100.68 29.05 116.28
C THR A 699 -100.06 29.78 117.47
N SER A 700 -98.73 29.76 117.60
CA SER A 700 -97.99 30.26 118.77
C SER A 700 -98.48 29.65 120.11
N GLN A 701 -99.15 28.51 120.04
CA GLN A 701 -99.61 27.75 121.21
C GLN A 701 -98.73 26.52 121.40
N ILE A 702 -98.57 26.12 122.66
CA ILE A 702 -97.90 24.87 123.03
C ILE A 702 -98.69 23.70 122.41
N VAL A 703 -97.98 22.83 121.70
CA VAL A 703 -98.59 21.66 121.05
C VAL A 703 -98.95 20.59 122.08
N LYS A 704 -99.78 19.62 121.69
CA LYS A 704 -100.23 18.56 122.61
C LYS A 704 -99.16 17.50 122.81
N THR A 705 -99.20 16.82 123.95
CA THR A 705 -98.46 15.57 124.19
C THR A 705 -98.81 14.55 123.12
N ASP A 706 -97.87 14.23 122.25
CA ASP A 706 -98.01 13.28 121.14
C ASP A 706 -96.65 12.95 120.51
N PHE A 707 -96.65 12.05 119.53
CA PHE A 707 -95.52 11.85 118.63
C PHE A 707 -95.51 12.88 117.50
N TYR A 708 -94.32 13.37 117.20
CA TYR A 708 -93.99 14.27 116.12
C TYR A 708 -92.93 13.65 115.21
N TYR A 709 -92.92 14.04 113.94
CA TYR A 709 -91.92 13.59 112.96
C TYR A 709 -91.07 14.79 112.57
N TYR A 710 -89.76 14.63 112.46
CA TYR A 710 -88.87 15.70 112.01
C TYR A 710 -88.19 15.35 110.69
N GLU A 711 -87.99 16.37 109.87
CA GLU A 711 -87.02 16.39 108.78
C GLU A 711 -86.03 17.51 109.07
N ILE A 712 -84.75 17.17 109.12
CA ILE A 712 -83.67 18.12 109.32
C ILE A 712 -82.69 17.99 108.17
N THR A 713 -82.41 19.08 107.48
CA THR A 713 -81.33 19.15 106.48
C THR A 713 -80.17 19.94 107.07
N PRO A 714 -79.01 19.32 107.35
CA PRO A 714 -77.80 20.06 107.67
C PRO A 714 -77.39 20.89 106.45
N VAL A 715 -77.19 22.18 106.66
CA VAL A 715 -76.71 23.12 105.66
C VAL A 715 -75.37 23.68 106.13
N GLU A 716 -74.32 23.31 105.42
CA GLU A 716 -72.96 23.77 105.67
C GLU A 716 -72.72 25.09 104.95
N TYR A 717 -71.99 26.00 105.59
CA TYR A 717 -71.65 27.33 105.10
C TYR A 717 -72.88 28.12 104.63
N PHE A 718 -73.94 28.09 105.44
CA PHE A 718 -75.21 28.78 105.18
C PHE A 718 -74.97 30.28 104.92
N ASP A 719 -75.61 30.82 103.87
CA ASP A 719 -75.47 32.19 103.36
C ASP A 719 -74.09 32.57 102.77
N THR A 720 -73.29 31.58 102.36
CA THR A 720 -72.03 31.79 101.63
C THR A 720 -72.10 31.23 100.20
N PRO A 721 -71.19 31.63 99.28
CA PRO A 721 -71.07 31.04 97.94
C PRO A 721 -70.82 29.53 97.96
N PHE A 722 -70.36 28.99 99.09
CA PHE A 722 -70.01 27.59 99.30
C PHE A 722 -71.12 26.80 100.02
N MET A 723 -72.34 27.38 100.12
CA MET A 723 -73.48 26.74 100.78
C MET A 723 -73.75 25.36 100.17
N ARG A 724 -73.76 24.34 101.04
CA ARG A 724 -74.06 22.96 100.63
C ARG A 724 -75.07 22.33 101.58
N ARG A 725 -76.10 21.72 101.01
CA ARG A 725 -77.07 20.89 101.74
C ARG A 725 -76.56 19.46 101.80
N ARG A 726 -76.49 18.88 103.00
CA ARG A 726 -76.24 17.45 103.21
C ARG A 726 -77.54 16.66 103.10
N ASP A 727 -77.41 15.34 103.13
CA ASP A 727 -78.56 14.45 103.13
C ASP A 727 -79.47 14.73 104.34
N LYS A 728 -80.78 14.61 104.10
CA LYS A 728 -81.81 14.82 105.13
C LYS A 728 -81.71 13.78 106.24
N LEU A 729 -81.68 14.26 107.48
CA LEU A 729 -81.86 13.47 108.70
C LEU A 729 -83.35 13.44 109.04
N VAL A 730 -83.97 12.26 109.05
CA VAL A 730 -85.41 12.09 109.34
C VAL A 730 -85.62 11.19 110.55
N GLY A 731 -86.66 11.45 111.35
CA GLY A 731 -86.96 10.63 112.52
C GLY A 731 -88.23 11.00 113.27
N THR A 732 -88.44 10.34 114.40
CA THR A 732 -89.59 10.54 115.30
C THR A 732 -89.15 11.09 116.64
N LEU A 733 -89.93 12.02 117.16
CA LEU A 733 -89.73 12.71 118.42
C LEU A 733 -90.99 12.57 119.28
N TYR A 734 -90.87 12.10 120.51
CA TYR A 734 -91.98 12.10 121.46
C TYR A 734 -91.92 13.35 122.35
N LEU A 735 -93.02 14.09 122.43
CA LEU A 735 -93.17 15.24 123.33
C LEU A 735 -94.09 14.85 124.48
N GLU A 736 -93.56 14.84 125.71
CA GLU A 736 -94.31 14.56 126.94
C GLU A 736 -94.59 15.85 127.72
N LYS A 737 -95.82 16.02 128.24
CA LYS A 737 -96.19 17.18 129.07
C LYS A 737 -96.52 16.70 130.47
N GLU A 738 -95.72 17.09 131.46
CA GLU A 738 -96.08 16.94 132.87
C GLU A 738 -97.07 18.03 133.33
N ARG A 739 -97.77 17.72 134.41
CA ARG A 739 -98.96 18.43 134.90
C ARG A 739 -98.62 19.65 135.76
#